data_AF-A0A0A8K524-F1
#
_entry.id   AF-A0A0A8K524-F1
#
_cell.length_a   1.000
_cell.length_b   1.000
_cell.length_c   1.000
_cell.angle_alpha   90.00
_cell.angle_beta   90.00
_cell.angle_gamma   90.00
#
_symmetry.space_group_name_H-M   'P 1'
#
loop_
_entity.id
_entity.type
_entity.pdbx_description
1 polymer ?
#
loop_
_entity_poly.entity_id
_entity_poly.type
_entity_poly.pdbx_seq_one_letter_code
_entity_poly.pdbx_strand_id
1 'polypeptide(L)'
;MASQGRRIVRTLRSAPVPLAVALIALSFLFVPGIRAQAEEPEDFSEISREIPALAARAKMNAAEALAQRYVAEAGAETGKDSPEYATALTWLGWVYSQQQRYADAEPLLKQALAIREKAYGPDHPLVATSLNNLAGVYQQQDRAADAEPLLVRVEAIRAKAVGRGMLEALPAEIQELQAKGKDAKAARLADHYVALAKERYGADQPGLVPALLEAAFVYQQQGDFGKAEALLKKALAIRVAAFGPRSVEVADSAEQLAYLYQSAKRYKDAVRSMKRALSIRQAAYGARNEKSIATMEALAGIYMAAGRTKEAEKTFAAARKLEGKKKHRYAYLRQETSYAVVKVFYATDRKNTGKTDPASVYGGDRGPLTFGVAEVSIPPQHKVGVVETPSIWRLEWCNDPEQFVVLLSVDEVDKEKFFEDVVARVKSSDRKSAFVFVHGYNVAFVDAVRRTAQMTYDLGFGGAPVLYSWPSQASYASYKVDETNAEWARLDFKNFLKDFVAQSGAEHIYLIAHSMGTRVLTGALKELVLEDPSIRDKFDEIILAAPDIDADTFKRDIAPKILAGEGKTTLYASSGDYALLASKTFAGYPRAGDTADGVIIAPGVDTIDASAIRTDFVGHGYYGDSDTVLGDLRDLILEGKRPDKRSRLAPVTTDSGRYWTFTEQKPATP
;
A
#
# COMPACT_ATOMS: atom_id res chain seq x y z
N MET A 1 19.14 58.98 -57.12
CA MET A 1 18.56 60.24 -56.60
C MET A 1 18.89 60.27 -55.12
N ALA A 2 19.64 61.23 -54.55
CA ALA A 2 19.52 62.70 -54.61
C ALA A 2 18.21 63.17 -53.95
N SER A 3 18.20 64.10 -52.96
CA SER A 3 19.30 64.95 -52.47
C SER A 3 19.25 65.29 -50.96
N GLN A 4 20.43 65.56 -50.41
CA GLN A 4 20.72 66.05 -49.04
C GLN A 4 20.04 67.37 -48.64
N GLY A 5 19.89 67.57 -47.32
CA GLY A 5 20.15 68.86 -46.65
C GLY A 5 19.25 69.16 -45.43
N ARG A 6 19.71 69.81 -44.35
CA ARG A 6 21.06 70.26 -43.90
C ARG A 6 21.02 70.51 -42.36
N ARG A 7 22.12 70.21 -41.63
CA ARG A 7 22.81 70.93 -40.49
C ARG A 7 21.97 71.75 -39.46
N ILE A 8 22.27 71.91 -38.14
CA ILE A 8 23.52 72.02 -37.33
C ILE A 8 23.10 72.09 -35.80
N VAL A 9 23.87 71.95 -34.70
CA VAL A 9 25.03 71.13 -34.24
C VAL A 9 25.28 71.35 -32.70
N ARG A 10 26.00 70.45 -31.99
CA ARG A 10 26.49 70.51 -30.56
C ARG A 10 25.43 70.29 -29.46
N THR A 11 25.74 69.82 -28.24
CA THR A 11 27.00 69.64 -27.44
C THR A 11 27.16 68.16 -26.95
N LEU A 12 28.34 67.50 -26.77
CA LEU A 12 29.51 67.72 -25.87
C LEU A 12 29.12 67.77 -24.37
N ARG A 13 29.72 67.06 -23.39
CA ARG A 13 30.96 66.23 -23.17
C ARG A 13 30.61 65.01 -22.24
N SER A 14 31.46 64.12 -21.71
CA SER A 14 32.93 63.99 -21.49
C SER A 14 33.33 62.51 -21.18
N ALA A 15 34.63 62.19 -21.17
CA ALA A 15 35.24 61.01 -20.52
C ALA A 15 36.32 61.45 -19.51
N PRO A 16 36.72 60.60 -18.54
CA PRO A 16 38.14 60.19 -18.45
C PRO A 16 38.38 58.74 -17.95
N VAL A 17 39.66 58.34 -17.81
CA VAL A 17 40.16 57.01 -17.38
C VAL A 17 41.36 57.20 -16.44
N PRO A 18 41.56 56.36 -15.38
CA PRO A 18 42.91 55.77 -15.16
C PRO A 18 43.00 54.38 -14.46
N LEU A 19 44.01 53.61 -14.89
CA LEU A 19 44.89 52.61 -14.18
C LEU A 19 44.35 51.56 -13.15
N ALA A 20 44.27 50.30 -13.64
CA ALA A 20 45.07 49.12 -13.24
C ALA A 20 45.47 48.79 -11.77
N VAL A 21 45.05 47.60 -11.30
CA VAL A 21 45.78 46.61 -10.45
C VAL A 21 45.38 45.18 -10.91
N ALA A 22 46.09 44.13 -10.52
CA ALA A 22 45.99 42.76 -11.06
C ALA A 22 44.93 41.83 -10.40
N LEU A 23 44.58 40.76 -11.14
CA LEU A 23 44.08 39.43 -10.70
C LEU A 23 42.93 39.33 -9.67
N ILE A 24 41.73 38.91 -10.13
CA ILE A 24 41.01 37.66 -9.72
C ILE A 24 39.59 37.57 -10.36
N ALA A 25 39.12 36.34 -10.61
CA ALA A 25 37.73 35.86 -10.81
C ALA A 25 36.74 36.53 -11.82
N LEU A 26 36.43 35.76 -12.88
CA LEU A 26 35.11 35.18 -13.21
C LEU A 26 33.90 36.05 -13.67
N SER A 27 33.15 35.46 -14.62
CA SER A 27 31.81 35.78 -15.17
C SER A 27 31.81 36.71 -16.40
N PHE A 28 31.01 36.48 -17.46
CA PHE A 28 29.80 35.63 -17.61
C PHE A 28 29.90 34.54 -18.71
N LEU A 29 28.94 33.61 -18.72
CA LEU A 29 28.89 32.42 -19.57
C LEU A 29 28.15 32.65 -20.91
N PHE A 30 28.69 32.08 -21.99
CA PHE A 30 27.92 31.65 -23.15
C PHE A 30 27.66 30.14 -22.98
N VAL A 31 26.40 29.71 -22.95
CA VAL A 31 26.03 28.29 -22.82
C VAL A 31 25.52 27.77 -24.17
N PRO A 32 26.12 26.70 -24.74
CA PRO A 32 25.61 26.09 -25.96
C PRO A 32 24.32 25.31 -25.68
N GLY A 33 23.41 25.25 -26.66
CA GLY A 33 22.08 24.67 -26.48
C GLY A 33 22.10 23.17 -26.18
N ILE A 34 21.61 22.80 -24.99
CA ILE A 34 21.30 21.41 -24.65
C ILE A 34 20.02 21.02 -25.40
N ARG A 35 20.11 20.00 -26.25
CA ARG A 35 18.94 19.35 -26.83
C ARG A 35 18.37 18.43 -25.74
N ALA A 36 17.22 18.77 -25.18
CA ALA A 36 16.56 17.96 -24.17
C ALA A 36 16.07 16.64 -24.79
N GLN A 37 16.91 15.62 -24.73
CA GLN A 37 16.49 14.23 -24.89
C GLN A 37 15.88 13.83 -23.55
N ALA A 38 14.61 13.42 -23.56
CA ALA A 38 13.98 12.89 -22.36
C ALA A 38 14.73 11.63 -21.91
N GLU A 39 14.93 11.47 -20.62
CA GLU A 39 15.53 10.25 -20.06
C GLU A 39 14.63 9.07 -20.45
N GLU A 40 15.21 8.09 -21.14
CA GLU A 40 14.46 6.92 -21.59
C GLU A 40 14.28 5.96 -20.41
N PRO A 41 13.08 5.37 -20.22
CA PRO A 41 12.80 4.52 -19.06
C PRO A 41 13.78 3.34 -18.94
N GLU A 42 14.32 3.14 -17.74
CA GLU A 42 15.36 2.13 -17.45
C GLU A 42 14.82 0.74 -17.07
N ASP A 43 13.53 0.61 -16.76
CA ASP A 43 12.89 -0.66 -16.34
C ASP A 43 11.58 -0.96 -17.10
N PHE A 44 11.26 -2.24 -17.27
CA PHE A 44 10.06 -2.74 -17.94
C PHE A 44 8.74 -2.25 -17.32
N SER A 45 8.70 -2.01 -16.00
CA SER A 45 7.51 -1.45 -15.36
C SER A 45 7.27 0.02 -15.75
N GLU A 46 8.34 0.77 -16.07
CA GLU A 46 8.29 2.15 -16.55
C GLU A 46 7.88 2.18 -18.03
N ILE A 47 8.49 1.31 -18.83
CA ILE A 47 8.18 1.10 -20.25
C ILE A 47 6.69 0.74 -20.42
N SER A 48 6.17 -0.18 -19.60
CA SER A 48 4.74 -0.51 -19.52
C SER A 48 3.83 0.67 -19.16
N ARG A 49 4.32 1.67 -18.42
CA ARG A 49 3.56 2.88 -18.04
C ARG A 49 3.57 3.93 -19.14
N GLU A 50 4.70 4.12 -19.83
CA GLU A 50 4.86 5.20 -20.81
C GLU A 50 4.32 4.82 -22.22
N ILE A 51 4.25 3.54 -22.62
CA ILE A 51 3.60 3.12 -23.88
C ILE A 51 2.15 3.65 -24.02
N PRO A 52 1.22 3.40 -23.07
CA PRO A 52 -0.13 3.96 -23.16
C PRO A 52 -0.16 5.48 -22.95
N ALA A 53 0.78 6.06 -22.19
CA ALA A 53 0.85 7.51 -22.02
C ALA A 53 1.29 8.25 -23.30
N LEU A 54 2.21 7.67 -24.08
CA LEU A 54 2.57 8.16 -25.41
C LEU A 54 1.38 8.07 -26.38
N ALA A 55 0.66 6.95 -26.38
CA ALA A 55 -0.54 6.79 -27.19
C ALA A 55 -1.64 7.81 -26.83
N ALA A 56 -1.88 8.04 -25.54
CA ALA A 56 -2.83 9.05 -25.05
C ALA A 56 -2.45 10.49 -25.47
N ARG A 57 -1.15 10.81 -25.47
CA ARG A 57 -0.59 12.08 -25.98
C ARG A 57 -0.53 12.15 -27.53
N ALA A 58 -1.29 11.30 -28.23
CA ALA A 58 -1.30 11.11 -29.69
C ALA A 58 0.06 10.74 -30.34
N LYS A 59 1.08 10.35 -29.57
CA LYS A 59 2.43 9.98 -30.05
C LYS A 59 2.52 8.50 -30.43
N MET A 60 1.59 8.01 -31.25
CA MET A 60 1.44 6.58 -31.53
C MET A 60 2.72 5.92 -32.10
N ASN A 61 3.48 6.62 -32.95
CA ASN A 61 4.75 6.13 -33.49
C ASN A 61 5.83 5.95 -32.41
N ALA A 62 5.80 6.76 -31.34
CA ALA A 62 6.71 6.62 -30.20
C ALA A 62 6.28 5.47 -29.28
N ALA A 63 4.96 5.29 -29.10
CA ALA A 63 4.41 4.13 -28.39
C ALA A 63 4.78 2.80 -29.10
N GLU A 64 4.74 2.78 -30.44
CA GLU A 64 5.19 1.63 -31.24
C GLU A 64 6.69 1.37 -31.08
N ALA A 65 7.54 2.39 -31.24
CA ALA A 65 8.99 2.23 -31.08
C ALA A 65 9.37 1.73 -29.67
N LEU A 66 8.72 2.26 -28.63
CA LEU A 66 8.92 1.84 -27.24
C LEU A 66 8.41 0.41 -26.98
N ALA A 67 7.26 0.03 -27.55
CA ALA A 67 6.74 -1.34 -27.44
C ALA A 67 7.58 -2.37 -28.22
N GLN A 68 8.15 -1.99 -29.37
CA GLN A 68 9.09 -2.82 -30.14
C GLN A 68 10.41 -3.00 -29.38
N ARG A 69 10.94 -1.92 -28.78
CA ARG A 69 12.11 -1.95 -27.89
C ARG A 69 11.88 -2.89 -26.70
N TYR A 70 10.75 -2.76 -26.01
CA TYR A 70 10.34 -3.63 -24.90
C TYR A 70 10.34 -5.12 -25.28
N VAL A 71 9.75 -5.48 -26.43
CA VAL A 71 9.73 -6.88 -26.91
C VAL A 71 11.16 -7.40 -27.18
N ALA A 72 12.05 -6.56 -27.70
CA ALA A 72 13.44 -6.94 -27.92
C ALA A 72 14.21 -7.15 -26.61
N GLU A 73 14.11 -6.21 -25.67
CA GLU A 73 14.82 -6.22 -24.38
C GLU A 73 14.31 -7.33 -23.47
N ALA A 74 12.99 -7.39 -23.19
CA ALA A 74 12.41 -8.46 -22.37
C ALA A 74 12.69 -9.85 -22.97
N GLY A 75 12.69 -9.96 -24.30
CA GLY A 75 13.00 -11.20 -25.01
C GLY A 75 14.47 -11.63 -24.96
N ALA A 76 15.39 -10.70 -24.68
CA ALA A 76 16.82 -10.96 -24.51
C ALA A 76 17.18 -11.22 -23.03
N GLU A 77 16.61 -10.46 -22.10
CA GLU A 77 16.97 -10.49 -20.68
C GLU A 77 16.20 -11.57 -19.89
N THR A 78 14.90 -11.70 -20.13
CA THR A 78 14.03 -12.65 -19.42
C THR A 78 13.73 -13.91 -20.24
N GLY A 79 13.97 -13.85 -21.57
CA GLY A 79 13.76 -14.94 -22.52
C GLY A 79 12.34 -15.01 -23.08
N LYS A 80 12.20 -15.53 -24.31
CA LYS A 80 10.97 -15.48 -25.11
C LYS A 80 9.80 -16.37 -24.65
N ASP A 81 9.98 -17.07 -23.53
CA ASP A 81 8.98 -17.90 -22.85
C ASP A 81 8.53 -17.27 -21.51
N SER A 82 9.02 -16.08 -21.16
CA SER A 82 8.72 -15.44 -19.87
C SER A 82 7.36 -14.72 -19.86
N PRO A 83 6.72 -14.58 -18.69
CA PRO A 83 5.55 -13.72 -18.55
C PRO A 83 5.81 -12.24 -18.89
N GLU A 84 7.06 -11.78 -18.73
CA GLU A 84 7.46 -10.40 -19.01
C GLU A 84 7.49 -10.13 -20.52
N TYR A 85 8.06 -11.06 -21.29
CA TYR A 85 7.98 -11.04 -22.75
C TYR A 85 6.53 -11.16 -23.25
N ALA A 86 5.67 -11.94 -22.57
CA ALA A 86 4.24 -11.94 -22.86
C ALA A 86 3.56 -10.58 -22.58
N THR A 87 4.03 -9.81 -21.59
CA THR A 87 3.56 -8.44 -21.32
C THR A 87 4.04 -7.46 -22.38
N ALA A 88 5.31 -7.51 -22.78
CA ALA A 88 5.81 -6.73 -23.91
C ALA A 88 5.03 -7.01 -25.21
N LEU A 89 4.79 -8.30 -25.54
CA LEU A 89 3.97 -8.71 -26.68
C LEU A 89 2.52 -8.21 -26.58
N THR A 90 1.96 -8.13 -25.37
CA THR A 90 0.61 -7.60 -25.15
C THR A 90 0.54 -6.10 -25.46
N TRP A 91 1.53 -5.34 -25.03
CA TRP A 91 1.59 -3.90 -25.30
C TRP A 91 1.80 -3.62 -26.79
N LEU A 92 2.69 -4.35 -27.47
CA LEU A 92 2.88 -4.18 -28.91
C LEU A 92 1.62 -4.58 -29.71
N GLY A 93 0.97 -5.68 -29.33
CA GLY A 93 -0.32 -6.07 -29.90
C GLY A 93 -1.42 -5.04 -29.65
N TRP A 94 -1.46 -4.42 -28.47
CA TRP A 94 -2.39 -3.33 -28.17
C TRP A 94 -2.13 -2.08 -29.02
N VAL A 95 -0.87 -1.65 -29.16
CA VAL A 95 -0.50 -0.50 -30.02
C VAL A 95 -0.92 -0.76 -31.47
N TYR A 96 -0.66 -1.96 -32.01
CA TYR A 96 -1.11 -2.32 -33.35
C TYR A 96 -2.65 -2.35 -33.47
N SER A 97 -3.38 -2.77 -32.42
CA SER A 97 -4.84 -2.65 -32.37
C SER A 97 -5.32 -1.19 -32.42
N GLN A 98 -4.65 -0.27 -31.71
CA GLN A 98 -4.98 1.17 -31.76
C GLN A 98 -4.69 1.77 -33.16
N GLN A 99 -3.72 1.22 -33.89
CA GLN A 99 -3.43 1.56 -35.29
C GLN A 99 -4.32 0.83 -36.32
N GLN A 100 -5.33 0.06 -35.88
CA GLN A 100 -6.16 -0.81 -36.73
C GLN A 100 -5.38 -1.91 -37.50
N ARG A 101 -4.12 -2.18 -37.12
CA ARG A 101 -3.24 -3.20 -37.68
C ARG A 101 -3.52 -4.57 -37.05
N TYR A 102 -4.78 -5.01 -37.13
CA TYR A 102 -5.25 -6.21 -36.42
C TYR A 102 -4.51 -7.50 -36.84
N ALA A 103 -4.09 -7.59 -38.10
CA ALA A 103 -3.28 -8.69 -38.62
C ALA A 103 -1.89 -8.79 -37.97
N ASP A 104 -1.30 -7.67 -37.54
CA ASP A 104 -0.05 -7.64 -36.78
C ASP A 104 -0.30 -7.90 -35.28
N ALA A 105 -1.45 -7.45 -34.75
CA ALA A 105 -1.82 -7.59 -33.34
C ALA A 105 -2.19 -9.03 -32.94
N GLU A 106 -2.99 -9.72 -33.78
CA GLU A 106 -3.51 -11.06 -33.53
C GLU A 106 -2.42 -12.11 -33.20
N PRO A 107 -1.31 -12.26 -33.97
CA PRO A 107 -0.27 -13.24 -33.65
C PRO A 107 0.48 -12.92 -32.35
N LEU A 108 0.69 -11.64 -32.03
CA LEU A 108 1.37 -11.23 -30.80
C LEU A 108 0.52 -11.56 -29.56
N LEU A 109 -0.80 -11.29 -29.62
CA LEU A 109 -1.72 -11.62 -28.55
C LEU A 109 -1.92 -13.14 -28.40
N LYS A 110 -1.95 -13.90 -29.50
CA LYS A 110 -1.93 -15.37 -29.47
C LYS A 110 -0.66 -15.93 -28.82
N GLN A 111 0.51 -15.35 -29.12
CA GLN A 111 1.77 -15.74 -28.48
C GLN A 111 1.78 -15.39 -26.98
N ALA A 112 1.35 -14.18 -26.61
CA ALA A 112 1.25 -13.75 -25.21
C ALA A 112 0.27 -14.63 -24.39
N LEU A 113 -0.86 -15.02 -24.99
CA LEU A 113 -1.81 -15.97 -24.41
C LEU A 113 -1.14 -17.33 -24.16
N ALA A 114 -0.53 -17.94 -25.17
CA ALA A 114 0.09 -19.27 -25.06
C ALA A 114 1.22 -19.30 -24.01
N ILE A 115 2.02 -18.24 -23.91
CA ILE A 115 3.06 -18.11 -22.87
C ILE A 115 2.44 -18.04 -21.48
N ARG A 116 1.36 -17.26 -21.29
CA ARG A 116 0.68 -17.13 -19.98
C ARG A 116 -0.07 -18.40 -19.59
N GLU A 117 -0.63 -19.14 -20.54
CA GLU A 117 -1.22 -20.46 -20.30
C GLU A 117 -0.17 -21.48 -19.84
N LYS A 118 1.02 -21.45 -20.45
CA LYS A 118 2.17 -22.28 -20.07
C LYS A 118 2.68 -21.92 -18.66
N ALA A 119 2.86 -20.64 -18.38
CA ALA A 119 3.49 -20.13 -17.15
C ALA A 119 2.58 -20.10 -15.91
N TYR A 120 1.26 -19.94 -16.09
CA TYR A 120 0.30 -19.78 -14.99
C TYR A 120 -0.85 -20.80 -14.98
N GLY A 121 -0.99 -21.62 -16.03
CA GLY A 121 -2.11 -22.54 -16.22
C GLY A 121 -3.33 -21.89 -16.90
N PRO A 122 -4.17 -22.71 -17.57
CA PRO A 122 -5.25 -22.23 -18.44
C PRO A 122 -6.43 -21.54 -17.72
N ASP A 123 -6.49 -21.65 -16.38
CA ASP A 123 -7.52 -21.06 -15.51
C ASP A 123 -7.02 -19.84 -14.69
N HIS A 124 -5.96 -19.16 -15.15
CA HIS A 124 -5.39 -18.01 -14.44
C HIS A 124 -6.03 -16.67 -14.85
N PRO A 125 -6.20 -15.68 -13.95
CA PRO A 125 -6.73 -14.37 -14.31
C PRO A 125 -5.96 -13.65 -15.44
N LEU A 126 -4.63 -13.79 -15.52
CA LEU A 126 -3.84 -13.22 -16.62
C LEU A 126 -4.08 -13.92 -17.98
N VAL A 127 -4.52 -15.19 -17.96
CA VAL A 127 -5.01 -15.87 -19.17
C VAL A 127 -6.37 -15.28 -19.57
N ALA A 128 -7.28 -15.04 -18.62
CA ALA A 128 -8.53 -14.33 -18.90
C ALA A 128 -8.30 -12.90 -19.46
N THR A 129 -7.34 -12.14 -18.94
CA THR A 129 -6.95 -10.84 -19.53
C THR A 129 -6.44 -10.99 -20.97
N SER A 130 -5.66 -12.04 -21.25
CA SER A 130 -5.12 -12.29 -22.61
C SER A 130 -6.21 -12.74 -23.59
N LEU A 131 -7.16 -13.55 -23.13
CA LEU A 131 -8.36 -13.96 -23.88
C LEU A 131 -9.25 -12.75 -24.20
N ASN A 132 -9.49 -11.86 -23.25
CA ASN A 132 -10.23 -10.60 -23.47
C ASN A 132 -9.55 -9.71 -24.51
N ASN A 133 -8.23 -9.52 -24.43
CA ASN A 133 -7.50 -8.67 -25.38
C ASN A 133 -7.56 -9.23 -26.80
N LEU A 134 -7.44 -10.56 -26.96
CA LEU A 134 -7.58 -11.23 -28.26
C LEU A 134 -9.03 -11.18 -28.78
N ALA A 135 -10.03 -11.36 -27.89
CA ALA A 135 -11.44 -11.22 -28.24
C ALA A 135 -11.78 -9.78 -28.72
N GLY A 136 -11.20 -8.76 -28.09
CA GLY A 136 -11.34 -7.36 -28.52
C GLY A 136 -10.80 -7.12 -29.93
N VAL A 137 -9.64 -7.69 -30.28
CA VAL A 137 -9.08 -7.63 -31.64
C VAL A 137 -9.98 -8.33 -32.67
N TYR A 138 -10.69 -9.40 -32.30
CA TYR A 138 -11.68 -10.03 -33.17
C TYR A 138 -12.98 -9.22 -33.28
N GLN A 139 -13.48 -8.63 -32.18
CA GLN A 139 -14.65 -7.75 -32.19
C GLN A 139 -14.42 -6.50 -33.04
N GLN A 140 -13.21 -5.93 -33.04
CA GLN A 140 -12.81 -4.81 -33.90
C GLN A 140 -12.64 -5.20 -35.39
N GLN A 141 -12.84 -6.47 -35.74
CA GLN A 141 -12.89 -7.01 -37.11
C GLN A 141 -14.29 -7.58 -37.48
N ASP A 142 -15.33 -7.33 -36.66
CA ASP A 142 -16.65 -7.98 -36.74
C ASP A 142 -16.64 -9.53 -36.65
N ARG A 143 -15.52 -10.13 -36.23
CA ARG A 143 -15.31 -11.59 -36.11
C ARG A 143 -15.88 -12.13 -34.80
N ALA A 144 -17.17 -11.90 -34.57
CA ALA A 144 -17.88 -12.30 -33.34
C ALA A 144 -17.72 -13.79 -33.01
N ALA A 145 -17.77 -14.66 -34.03
CA ALA A 145 -17.62 -16.12 -33.88
C ALA A 145 -16.22 -16.56 -33.38
N ASP A 146 -15.17 -15.77 -33.63
CA ASP A 146 -13.84 -16.01 -33.08
C ASP A 146 -13.70 -15.46 -31.64
N ALA A 147 -14.47 -14.41 -31.30
CA ALA A 147 -14.44 -13.75 -29.99
C ALA A 147 -15.25 -14.49 -28.92
N GLU A 148 -16.46 -14.95 -29.26
CA GLU A 148 -17.40 -15.62 -28.36
C GLU A 148 -16.78 -16.78 -27.53
N PRO A 149 -16.08 -17.77 -28.13
CA PRO A 149 -15.48 -18.86 -27.35
C PRO A 149 -14.38 -18.40 -26.38
N LEU A 150 -13.71 -17.27 -26.65
CA LEU A 150 -12.74 -16.68 -25.74
C LEU A 150 -13.43 -16.02 -24.54
N LEU A 151 -14.53 -15.30 -24.77
CA LEU A 151 -15.31 -14.62 -23.74
C LEU A 151 -16.06 -15.61 -22.83
N VAL A 152 -16.64 -16.68 -23.38
CA VAL A 152 -17.21 -17.79 -22.60
C VAL A 152 -16.16 -18.41 -21.68
N ARG A 153 -14.93 -18.57 -22.17
CA ARG A 153 -13.81 -19.07 -21.36
C ARG A 153 -13.36 -18.06 -20.28
N VAL A 154 -13.39 -16.76 -20.56
CA VAL A 154 -13.13 -15.70 -19.56
C VAL A 154 -14.11 -15.81 -18.39
N GLU A 155 -15.41 -15.98 -18.65
CA GLU A 155 -16.41 -16.13 -17.59
C GLU A 155 -16.24 -17.44 -16.80
N ALA A 156 -15.88 -18.54 -17.46
CA ALA A 156 -15.55 -19.78 -16.75
C ALA A 156 -14.33 -19.61 -15.81
N ILE A 157 -13.32 -18.82 -16.20
CA ILE A 157 -12.15 -18.50 -15.36
C ILE A 157 -12.55 -17.58 -14.21
N ARG A 158 -13.41 -16.59 -14.45
CA ARG A 158 -13.97 -15.68 -13.42
C ARG A 158 -14.80 -16.46 -12.39
N ALA A 159 -15.67 -17.36 -12.81
CA ALA A 159 -16.43 -18.24 -11.91
C ALA A 159 -15.50 -19.12 -11.04
N LYS A 160 -14.46 -19.72 -11.63
CA LYS A 160 -13.40 -20.45 -10.89
C LYS A 160 -12.55 -19.56 -9.99
N ALA A 161 -12.60 -18.23 -10.13
CA ALA A 161 -11.94 -17.28 -9.22
C ALA A 161 -12.83 -16.87 -8.04
N VAL A 162 -14.17 -16.99 -8.13
CA VAL A 162 -15.07 -16.77 -6.98
C VAL A 162 -14.84 -17.83 -5.90
N GLY A 163 -14.52 -19.07 -6.27
CA GLY A 163 -14.12 -20.14 -5.33
C GLY A 163 -12.77 -19.94 -4.63
N ARG A 164 -12.00 -18.90 -4.97
CA ARG A 164 -10.63 -18.66 -4.46
C ARG A 164 -10.58 -18.42 -2.95
N GLY A 165 -11.60 -17.80 -2.38
CA GLY A 165 -11.68 -17.56 -0.92
C GLY A 165 -11.61 -18.83 -0.08
N MET A 166 -12.06 -19.98 -0.61
CA MET A 166 -11.91 -21.28 0.05
C MET A 166 -10.42 -21.69 0.15
N LEU A 167 -9.60 -21.42 -0.87
CA LEU A 167 -8.17 -21.73 -0.84
C LEU A 167 -7.38 -20.74 0.02
N GLU A 168 -7.83 -19.49 0.13
CA GLU A 168 -7.16 -18.43 0.89
C GLU A 168 -7.40 -18.54 2.41
N ALA A 169 -8.53 -19.14 2.84
CA ALA A 169 -8.81 -19.40 4.26
C ALA A 169 -8.03 -20.59 4.85
N LEU A 170 -7.78 -21.64 4.06
CA LEU A 170 -7.24 -22.91 4.53
C LEU A 170 -5.92 -22.84 5.33
N PRO A 171 -4.91 -22.01 4.97
CA PRO A 171 -3.69 -21.88 5.79
C PRO A 171 -3.98 -21.41 7.22
N ALA A 172 -4.90 -20.45 7.40
CA ALA A 172 -5.27 -19.97 8.73
C ALA A 172 -5.97 -21.06 9.55
N GLU A 173 -6.88 -21.83 8.94
CA GLU A 173 -7.53 -22.98 9.60
C GLU A 173 -6.54 -24.08 9.99
N ILE A 174 -5.56 -24.39 9.11
CA ILE A 174 -4.49 -25.36 9.39
C ILE A 174 -3.68 -24.93 10.63
N GLN A 175 -3.27 -23.66 10.67
CA GLN A 175 -2.48 -23.09 11.78
C GLN A 175 -3.31 -23.00 13.07
N GLU A 176 -4.60 -22.68 12.99
CA GLU A 176 -5.52 -22.70 14.14
C GLU A 176 -5.66 -24.12 14.71
N LEU A 177 -5.74 -25.15 13.85
CA LEU A 177 -5.78 -26.55 14.26
C LEU A 177 -4.46 -26.98 14.93
N GLN A 178 -3.30 -26.56 14.41
CA GLN A 178 -2.00 -26.82 15.06
C GLN A 178 -1.90 -26.12 16.42
N ALA A 179 -2.26 -24.83 16.50
CA ALA A 179 -2.25 -24.07 17.76
C ALA A 179 -3.18 -24.67 18.83
N LYS A 180 -4.23 -25.40 18.40
CA LYS A 180 -5.17 -26.14 19.27
C LYS A 180 -4.76 -27.60 19.51
N GLY A 181 -3.56 -28.03 19.11
CA GLY A 181 -3.04 -29.39 19.29
C GLY A 181 -3.79 -30.47 18.50
N LYS A 182 -4.44 -30.10 17.39
CA LYS A 182 -5.30 -30.97 16.57
C LYS A 182 -4.56 -31.46 15.32
N ASP A 183 -3.33 -31.91 15.48
CA ASP A 183 -2.38 -32.21 14.40
C ASP A 183 -2.94 -33.18 13.35
N ALA A 184 -3.63 -34.23 13.80
CA ALA A 184 -4.29 -35.21 12.91
C ALA A 184 -5.48 -34.65 12.11
N LYS A 185 -5.98 -33.44 12.45
CA LYS A 185 -6.93 -32.67 11.63
C LYS A 185 -6.19 -31.67 10.73
N ALA A 186 -5.17 -30.99 11.26
CA ALA A 186 -4.31 -30.09 10.47
C ALA A 186 -3.69 -30.80 9.25
N ALA A 187 -3.17 -32.02 9.42
CA ALA A 187 -2.63 -32.81 8.31
C ALA A 187 -3.69 -33.14 7.24
N ARG A 188 -4.89 -33.56 7.64
CA ARG A 188 -6.00 -33.84 6.69
C ARG A 188 -6.42 -32.58 5.93
N LEU A 189 -6.43 -31.43 6.61
CA LEU A 189 -6.79 -30.16 6.00
C LEU A 189 -5.70 -29.66 5.06
N ALA A 190 -4.42 -29.88 5.38
CA ALA A 190 -3.30 -29.60 4.50
C ALA A 190 -3.24 -30.53 3.28
N ASP A 191 -3.52 -31.83 3.44
CA ASP A 191 -3.70 -32.78 2.32
C ASP A 191 -4.86 -32.33 1.41
N HIS A 192 -5.97 -31.86 1.99
CA HIS A 192 -7.12 -31.33 1.25
C HIS A 192 -6.79 -30.02 0.53
N TYR A 193 -6.04 -29.11 1.16
CA TYR A 193 -5.53 -27.88 0.54
C TYR A 193 -4.61 -28.18 -0.65
N VAL A 194 -3.71 -29.16 -0.52
CA VAL A 194 -2.89 -29.66 -1.64
C VAL A 194 -3.74 -30.27 -2.76
N ALA A 195 -4.82 -30.99 -2.43
CA ALA A 195 -5.73 -31.54 -3.42
C ALA A 195 -6.50 -30.45 -4.19
N LEU A 196 -7.12 -29.49 -3.49
CA LEU A 196 -7.85 -28.37 -4.11
C LEU A 196 -6.92 -27.44 -4.89
N ALA A 197 -5.72 -27.15 -4.40
CA ALA A 197 -4.73 -26.37 -5.14
C ALA A 197 -4.26 -27.11 -6.41
N LYS A 198 -4.10 -28.44 -6.34
CA LYS A 198 -3.76 -29.28 -7.49
C LYS A 198 -4.88 -29.30 -8.54
N GLU A 199 -6.13 -29.32 -8.10
CA GLU A 199 -7.31 -29.22 -8.98
C GLU A 199 -7.42 -27.83 -9.61
N ARG A 200 -7.24 -26.75 -8.83
CA ARG A 200 -7.42 -25.36 -9.26
C ARG A 200 -6.29 -24.83 -10.16
N TYR A 201 -5.06 -25.29 -9.96
CA TYR A 201 -3.88 -24.79 -10.68
C TYR A 201 -3.21 -25.82 -11.57
N GLY A 202 -3.43 -27.12 -11.34
CA GLY A 202 -2.73 -28.21 -12.02
C GLY A 202 -1.60 -28.82 -11.19
N ALA A 203 -1.17 -30.02 -11.57
CA ALA A 203 -0.27 -30.84 -10.76
C ALA A 203 1.16 -30.30 -10.63
N ASP A 204 1.64 -29.50 -11.58
CA ASP A 204 3.05 -29.10 -11.67
C ASP A 204 3.22 -27.59 -11.89
N GLN A 205 2.19 -26.81 -11.55
CA GLN A 205 2.11 -25.36 -11.75
C GLN A 205 2.45 -24.57 -10.45
N PRO A 206 3.03 -23.36 -10.54
CA PRO A 206 3.49 -22.60 -9.37
C PRO A 206 2.43 -22.33 -8.29
N GLY A 207 1.16 -22.19 -8.66
CA GLY A 207 0.04 -21.99 -7.73
C GLY A 207 -0.19 -23.15 -6.74
N LEU A 208 0.32 -24.35 -7.02
CA LEU A 208 0.31 -25.48 -6.09
C LEU A 208 1.35 -25.34 -4.98
N VAL A 209 2.40 -24.54 -5.17
CA VAL A 209 3.56 -24.51 -4.24
C VAL A 209 3.18 -24.11 -2.81
N PRO A 210 2.39 -23.04 -2.54
CA PRO A 210 2.03 -22.66 -1.17
C PRO A 210 1.42 -23.81 -0.36
N ALA A 211 0.50 -24.58 -0.96
CA ALA A 211 -0.10 -25.75 -0.31
C ALA A 211 0.92 -26.87 -0.03
N LEU A 212 1.88 -27.11 -0.93
CA LEU A 212 2.96 -28.08 -0.70
C LEU A 212 3.88 -27.65 0.44
N LEU A 213 4.13 -26.35 0.61
CA LEU A 213 4.96 -25.82 1.70
C LEU A 213 4.23 -25.93 3.05
N GLU A 214 2.95 -25.52 3.11
CA GLU A 214 2.12 -25.62 4.32
C GLU A 214 2.00 -27.07 4.79
N ALA A 215 1.66 -28.00 3.87
CA ALA A 215 1.60 -29.43 4.18
C ALA A 215 2.97 -30.00 4.60
N ALA A 216 4.06 -29.57 3.98
CA ALA A 216 5.40 -29.99 4.40
C ALA A 216 5.74 -29.51 5.82
N PHE A 217 5.36 -28.29 6.19
CA PHE A 217 5.55 -27.77 7.54
C PHE A 217 4.73 -28.56 8.58
N VAL A 218 3.45 -28.85 8.30
CA VAL A 218 2.61 -29.68 9.16
C VAL A 218 3.24 -31.07 9.38
N TYR A 219 3.71 -31.73 8.31
CA TYR A 219 4.37 -33.03 8.44
C TYR A 219 5.75 -32.96 9.12
N GLN A 220 6.50 -31.87 8.96
CA GLN A 220 7.76 -31.63 9.68
C GLN A 220 7.55 -31.51 11.19
N GLN A 221 6.50 -30.80 11.64
CA GLN A 221 6.16 -30.69 13.07
C GLN A 221 5.72 -32.04 13.67
N GLN A 222 5.07 -32.90 12.87
CA GLN A 222 4.69 -34.27 13.26
C GLN A 222 5.86 -35.27 13.21
N GLY A 223 7.06 -34.85 12.77
CA GLY A 223 8.22 -35.73 12.60
C GLY A 223 8.17 -36.64 11.37
N ASP A 224 7.15 -36.51 10.51
CA ASP A 224 7.07 -37.18 9.21
C ASP A 224 7.95 -36.45 8.18
N PHE A 225 9.25 -36.46 8.45
CA PHE A 225 10.26 -35.84 7.60
C PHE A 225 10.29 -36.46 6.19
N GLY A 226 9.76 -37.68 6.02
CA GLY A 226 9.65 -38.36 4.73
C GLY A 226 8.63 -37.71 3.80
N LYS A 227 7.40 -37.48 4.28
CA LYS A 227 6.39 -36.72 3.52
C LYS A 227 6.82 -35.27 3.31
N ALA A 228 7.34 -34.61 4.34
CA ALA A 228 7.84 -33.25 4.22
C ALA A 228 8.95 -33.13 3.14
N GLU A 229 9.88 -34.08 3.06
CA GLU A 229 10.93 -34.11 2.03
C GLU A 229 10.34 -34.32 0.63
N ALA A 230 9.34 -35.18 0.49
CA ALA A 230 8.66 -35.40 -0.79
C ALA A 230 7.91 -34.15 -1.28
N LEU A 231 7.18 -33.47 -0.38
CA LEU A 231 6.43 -32.25 -0.67
C LEU A 231 7.36 -31.08 -1.02
N LEU A 232 8.42 -30.84 -0.22
CA LEU A 232 9.41 -29.79 -0.52
C LEU A 232 10.22 -30.08 -1.79
N LYS A 233 10.53 -31.36 -2.10
CA LYS A 233 11.15 -31.72 -3.38
C LYS A 233 10.22 -31.47 -4.55
N LYS A 234 8.91 -31.69 -4.41
CA LYS A 234 7.94 -31.33 -5.45
C LYS A 234 7.83 -29.81 -5.63
N ALA A 235 7.74 -29.05 -4.54
CA ALA A 235 7.74 -27.58 -4.59
C ALA A 235 9.01 -27.03 -5.29
N LEU A 236 10.18 -27.59 -4.96
CA LEU A 236 11.45 -27.28 -5.62
C LEU A 236 11.42 -27.65 -7.12
N ALA A 237 10.88 -28.81 -7.49
CA ALA A 237 10.80 -29.23 -8.89
C ALA A 237 9.92 -28.29 -9.73
N ILE A 238 8.75 -27.91 -9.21
CA ILE A 238 7.84 -26.92 -9.83
C ILE A 238 8.55 -25.59 -10.03
N ARG A 239 9.22 -25.06 -8.99
CA ARG A 239 9.96 -23.79 -9.09
C ARG A 239 11.14 -23.86 -10.06
N VAL A 240 11.87 -24.99 -10.12
CA VAL A 240 12.94 -25.20 -11.12
C VAL A 240 12.39 -25.25 -12.54
N ALA A 241 11.20 -25.82 -12.75
CA ALA A 241 10.56 -25.90 -14.06
C ALA A 241 9.98 -24.54 -14.53
N ALA A 242 9.40 -23.76 -13.62
CA ALA A 242 8.76 -22.49 -13.93
C ALA A 242 9.72 -21.29 -14.01
N PHE A 243 10.74 -21.23 -13.14
CA PHE A 243 11.64 -20.07 -12.99
C PHE A 243 13.11 -20.39 -13.32
N GLY A 244 13.43 -21.65 -13.61
CA GLY A 244 14.78 -22.11 -13.93
C GLY A 244 15.65 -22.44 -12.69
N PRO A 245 16.73 -23.23 -12.86
CA PRO A 245 17.47 -23.83 -11.74
C PRO A 245 18.30 -22.87 -10.89
N ARG A 246 18.34 -21.57 -11.25
CA ARG A 246 19.06 -20.48 -10.58
C ARG A 246 18.14 -19.34 -10.09
N SER A 247 16.82 -19.55 -10.07
CA SER A 247 15.87 -18.52 -9.59
C SER A 247 15.93 -18.36 -8.06
N VAL A 248 15.46 -17.22 -7.54
CA VAL A 248 15.47 -16.96 -6.09
C VAL A 248 14.46 -17.83 -5.35
N GLU A 249 13.33 -18.17 -5.97
CA GLU A 249 12.34 -19.11 -5.46
C GLU A 249 12.94 -20.52 -5.29
N VAL A 250 13.86 -20.91 -6.18
CA VAL A 250 14.63 -22.15 -6.10
C VAL A 250 15.67 -22.10 -4.99
N ALA A 251 16.19 -20.92 -4.63
CA ALA A 251 16.99 -20.74 -3.42
C ALA A 251 16.14 -20.93 -2.15
N ASP A 252 14.94 -20.34 -2.10
CA ASP A 252 14.04 -20.44 -0.94
C ASP A 252 13.58 -21.88 -0.68
N SER A 253 13.26 -22.64 -1.74
CA SER A 253 12.93 -24.07 -1.60
C SER A 253 14.16 -24.93 -1.24
N ALA A 254 15.37 -24.52 -1.63
CA ALA A 254 16.59 -25.17 -1.16
C ALA A 254 16.92 -24.84 0.31
N GLU A 255 16.57 -23.64 0.78
CA GLU A 255 16.66 -23.27 2.20
C GLU A 255 15.64 -24.05 3.05
N GLN A 256 14.38 -24.15 2.63
CA GLN A 256 13.38 -24.93 3.39
C GLN A 256 13.75 -26.41 3.47
N LEU A 257 14.27 -27.01 2.39
CA LEU A 257 14.88 -28.33 2.46
C LEU A 257 16.08 -28.39 3.42
N ALA A 258 16.87 -27.34 3.53
CA ALA A 258 17.98 -27.30 4.49
C ALA A 258 17.50 -27.31 5.95
N TYR A 259 16.47 -26.53 6.28
CA TYR A 259 15.88 -26.55 7.62
C TYR A 259 15.21 -27.89 7.94
N LEU A 260 14.47 -28.48 6.98
CA LEU A 260 13.92 -29.83 7.15
C LEU A 260 15.02 -30.87 7.43
N TYR A 261 16.11 -30.85 6.65
CA TYR A 261 17.25 -31.74 6.88
C TYR A 261 17.98 -31.44 8.21
N GLN A 262 17.96 -30.20 8.71
CA GLN A 262 18.49 -29.86 10.03
C GLN A 262 17.62 -30.43 11.15
N SER A 263 16.28 -30.28 11.09
CA SER A 263 15.34 -30.91 12.03
C SER A 263 15.49 -32.45 12.02
N ALA A 264 15.62 -33.05 10.84
CA ALA A 264 15.87 -34.48 10.67
C ALA A 264 17.32 -34.92 11.00
N LYS A 265 18.18 -34.02 11.51
CA LYS A 265 19.61 -34.23 11.85
C LYS A 265 20.48 -34.73 10.68
N ARG A 266 20.00 -34.63 9.44
CA ARG A 266 20.68 -34.96 8.18
C ARG A 266 21.60 -33.82 7.72
N TYR A 267 22.52 -33.40 8.60
CA TYR A 267 23.32 -32.19 8.40
C TYR A 267 24.16 -32.16 7.11
N LYS A 268 24.54 -33.31 6.54
CA LYS A 268 25.21 -33.40 5.24
C LYS A 268 24.33 -32.89 4.10
N ASP A 269 23.04 -33.22 4.12
CA ASP A 269 22.07 -32.75 3.14
C ASP A 269 21.67 -31.29 3.43
N ALA A 270 21.53 -30.91 4.70
CA ALA A 270 21.25 -29.52 5.11
C ALA A 270 22.33 -28.54 4.57
N VAL A 271 23.62 -28.86 4.79
CA VAL A 271 24.74 -28.07 4.26
C VAL A 271 24.74 -28.02 2.73
N ARG A 272 24.35 -29.10 2.04
CA ARG A 272 24.27 -29.13 0.57
C ARG A 272 23.17 -28.19 0.06
N SER A 273 21.98 -28.26 0.64
CA SER A 273 20.83 -27.46 0.23
C SER A 273 21.02 -25.97 0.56
N MET A 274 21.51 -25.65 1.76
CA MET A 274 21.80 -24.26 2.14
C MET A 274 22.94 -23.66 1.31
N LYS A 275 23.96 -24.44 0.91
CA LYS A 275 24.98 -23.97 -0.05
C LYS A 275 24.41 -23.71 -1.45
N ARG A 276 23.40 -24.47 -1.89
CA ARG A 276 22.69 -24.18 -3.14
C ARG A 276 21.93 -22.85 -3.03
N ALA A 277 21.18 -22.64 -1.95
CA ALA A 277 20.48 -21.38 -1.69
C ALA A 277 21.45 -20.19 -1.66
N LEU A 278 22.56 -20.31 -0.92
CA LEU A 278 23.59 -19.28 -0.83
C LEU A 278 24.22 -18.97 -2.19
N SER A 279 24.61 -20.00 -2.96
CA SER A 279 25.22 -19.81 -4.28
C SER A 279 24.28 -19.08 -5.25
N ILE A 280 22.97 -19.33 -5.17
CA ILE A 280 21.98 -18.65 -5.99
C ILE A 280 21.79 -17.21 -5.52
N ARG A 281 21.59 -16.96 -4.22
CA ARG A 281 21.41 -15.60 -3.67
C ARG A 281 22.65 -14.72 -3.88
N GLN A 282 23.85 -15.28 -3.81
CA GLN A 282 25.08 -14.56 -4.14
C GLN A 282 25.23 -14.25 -5.64
N ALA A 283 24.65 -15.06 -6.53
CA ALA A 283 24.62 -14.78 -7.97
C ALA A 283 23.53 -13.75 -8.34
N ALA A 284 22.37 -13.78 -7.66
CA ALA A 284 21.25 -12.87 -7.91
C ALA A 284 21.42 -11.48 -7.27
N TYR A 285 21.94 -11.42 -6.03
CA TYR A 285 22.01 -10.18 -5.23
C TYR A 285 23.43 -9.75 -4.86
N GLY A 286 24.45 -10.53 -5.23
CA GLY A 286 25.83 -10.31 -4.79
C GLY A 286 26.10 -10.72 -3.33
N ALA A 287 27.38 -10.85 -2.99
CA ALA A 287 27.81 -11.40 -1.71
C ALA A 287 27.65 -10.45 -0.49
N ARG A 288 27.37 -9.15 -0.70
CA ARG A 288 27.15 -8.18 0.38
C ARG A 288 25.68 -7.88 0.67
N ASN A 289 24.74 -8.40 -0.13
CA ASN A 289 23.33 -8.23 0.11
C ASN A 289 22.90 -8.98 1.39
N GLU A 290 21.94 -8.43 2.12
CA GLU A 290 21.48 -8.94 3.40
C GLU A 290 20.96 -10.39 3.31
N LYS A 291 20.21 -10.73 2.25
CA LYS A 291 19.75 -12.11 2.02
C LYS A 291 20.92 -13.08 1.83
N SER A 292 21.99 -12.66 1.16
CA SER A 292 23.23 -13.44 1.03
C SER A 292 23.93 -13.62 2.38
N ILE A 293 24.00 -12.57 3.21
CA ILE A 293 24.64 -12.62 4.54
C ILE A 293 23.84 -13.51 5.48
N ALA A 294 22.53 -13.33 5.60
CA ALA A 294 21.65 -14.17 6.41
C ALA A 294 21.73 -15.66 6.02
N THR A 295 21.84 -15.97 4.71
CA THR A 295 22.04 -17.35 4.24
C THR A 295 23.41 -17.92 4.63
N MET A 296 24.45 -17.08 4.77
CA MET A 296 25.74 -17.52 5.34
C MET A 296 25.63 -17.80 6.84
N GLU A 297 24.86 -17.01 7.59
CA GLU A 297 24.66 -17.23 9.02
C GLU A 297 23.79 -18.46 9.30
N ALA A 298 22.74 -18.69 8.51
CA ALA A 298 21.97 -19.93 8.57
C ALA A 298 22.83 -21.17 8.22
N LEU A 299 23.71 -21.07 7.21
CA LEU A 299 24.70 -22.11 6.92
C LEU A 299 25.69 -22.33 8.08
N ALA A 300 26.10 -21.27 8.78
CA ALA A 300 26.96 -21.36 9.96
C ALA A 300 26.22 -21.98 11.17
N GLY A 301 24.93 -21.70 11.36
CA GLY A 301 24.06 -22.37 12.33
C GLY A 301 23.92 -23.87 12.06
N ILE A 302 23.73 -24.26 10.80
CA ILE A 302 23.75 -25.68 10.38
C ILE A 302 25.12 -26.32 10.67
N TYR A 303 26.23 -25.59 10.46
CA TYR A 303 27.56 -26.08 10.84
C TYR A 303 27.72 -26.27 12.36
N MET A 304 27.20 -25.37 13.20
CA MET A 304 27.19 -25.55 14.66
C MET A 304 26.38 -26.78 15.07
N ALA A 305 25.16 -26.95 14.55
CA ALA A 305 24.31 -28.12 14.82
C ALA A 305 24.95 -29.44 14.37
N ALA A 306 25.82 -29.40 13.35
CA ALA A 306 26.60 -30.53 12.86
C ALA A 306 27.89 -30.81 13.65
N GLY A 307 28.20 -30.05 14.71
CA GLY A 307 29.47 -30.14 15.45
C GLY A 307 30.70 -29.60 14.68
N ARG A 308 30.48 -28.87 13.58
CA ARG A 308 31.53 -28.38 12.66
C ARG A 308 31.93 -26.95 13.02
N THR A 309 32.39 -26.76 14.25
CA THR A 309 32.66 -25.45 14.86
C THR A 309 33.61 -24.61 14.03
N LYS A 310 34.72 -25.18 13.53
CA LYS A 310 35.70 -24.46 12.70
C LYS A 310 35.11 -23.91 11.40
N GLU A 311 34.22 -24.65 10.73
CA GLU A 311 33.52 -24.13 9.55
C GLU A 311 32.42 -23.13 9.90
N ALA A 312 31.74 -23.30 11.04
CA ALA A 312 30.78 -22.31 11.54
C ALA A 312 31.46 -20.97 11.87
N GLU A 313 32.50 -20.98 12.70
CA GLU A 313 33.34 -19.82 13.07
C GLU A 313 33.86 -19.11 11.82
N LYS A 314 34.43 -19.86 10.85
CA LYS A 314 34.91 -19.30 9.59
C LYS A 314 33.78 -18.67 8.76
N THR A 315 32.58 -19.24 8.78
CA THR A 315 31.43 -18.74 8.01
C THR A 315 30.80 -17.50 8.66
N PHE A 316 30.62 -17.50 10.00
CA PHE A 316 30.24 -16.31 10.77
C PHE A 316 31.27 -15.19 10.65
N ALA A 317 32.58 -15.49 10.70
CA ALA A 317 33.63 -14.50 10.49
C ALA A 317 33.62 -13.92 9.07
N ALA A 318 33.24 -14.72 8.05
CA ALA A 318 33.06 -14.23 6.69
C ALA A 318 31.81 -13.33 6.56
N ALA A 319 30.67 -13.73 7.16
CA ALA A 319 29.45 -12.94 7.21
C ALA A 319 29.69 -11.57 7.90
N ARG A 320 30.24 -11.60 9.12
CA ARG A 320 30.64 -10.42 9.90
C ARG A 320 31.72 -9.56 9.22
N LYS A 321 32.51 -10.11 8.29
CA LYS A 321 33.46 -9.33 7.47
C LYS A 321 32.80 -8.64 6.27
N LEU A 322 31.71 -9.19 5.75
CA LEU A 322 30.87 -8.56 4.72
C LEU A 322 29.99 -7.46 5.33
N GLU A 323 29.42 -7.72 6.50
CA GLU A 323 28.70 -6.78 7.36
C GLU A 323 29.60 -5.68 7.94
N GLY A 324 30.84 -6.04 8.34
CA GLY A 324 31.75 -5.25 9.18
C GLY A 324 32.25 -3.91 8.64
N LYS A 325 31.74 -3.44 7.49
CA LYS A 325 31.87 -2.05 7.05
C LYS A 325 30.72 -1.14 7.52
N LYS A 326 29.69 -1.66 8.21
CA LYS A 326 28.60 -0.86 8.81
C LYS A 326 28.97 -0.16 10.15
N LYS A 327 30.11 -0.49 10.79
CA LYS A 327 30.32 -0.20 12.25
C LYS A 327 30.97 1.15 12.67
N HIS A 328 31.21 2.09 11.77
CA HIS A 328 31.66 3.46 12.11
C HIS A 328 30.91 4.51 11.30
N ARG A 329 29.62 4.75 11.60
CA ARG A 329 28.88 5.90 11.05
C ARG A 329 27.69 6.45 11.86
N TYR A 330 27.53 6.06 13.13
CA TYR A 330 26.51 6.61 14.04
C TYR A 330 27.08 7.67 15.00
N ALA A 331 27.79 8.64 14.44
CA ALA A 331 28.13 9.92 15.05
C ALA A 331 28.49 10.89 13.91
N TYR A 332 27.79 12.02 13.82
CA TYR A 332 27.97 13.05 12.79
C TYR A 332 28.02 12.55 11.34
N LEU A 333 26.85 12.16 10.81
CA LEU A 333 26.49 12.45 9.42
C LEU A 333 24.97 12.38 9.25
N ARG A 334 24.35 13.51 8.89
CA ARG A 334 23.17 13.46 8.03
C ARG A 334 23.65 12.88 6.70
N GLN A 335 23.31 11.64 6.40
CA GLN A 335 22.97 11.29 5.03
C GLN A 335 21.47 11.12 5.03
N GLU A 336 20.80 11.81 4.10
CA GLU A 336 19.36 11.71 3.97
C GLU A 336 18.98 10.26 3.63
N THR A 337 18.01 9.72 4.38
CA THR A 337 17.23 8.59 3.87
C THR A 337 16.50 9.07 2.62
N SER A 338 16.43 8.21 1.60
CA SER A 338 15.69 8.52 0.37
C SER A 338 14.20 8.77 0.66
N TYR A 339 13.66 8.09 1.67
CA TYR A 339 12.33 8.23 2.24
C TYR A 339 12.29 9.17 3.45
N ALA A 340 11.16 9.82 3.66
CA ALA A 340 10.86 10.54 4.90
C ALA A 340 10.39 9.56 6.00
N VAL A 341 10.51 9.96 7.27
CA VAL A 341 9.98 9.19 8.41
C VAL A 341 8.98 10.05 9.17
N VAL A 342 7.77 9.53 9.36
CA VAL A 342 6.71 10.13 10.17
C VAL A 342 6.59 9.35 11.48
N LYS A 343 6.67 10.07 12.61
CA LYS A 343 6.32 9.54 13.94
C LYS A 343 4.82 9.68 14.16
N VAL A 344 4.14 8.58 14.39
CA VAL A 344 2.72 8.52 14.79
C VAL A 344 2.66 8.16 16.26
N PHE A 345 2.04 9.02 17.07
CA PHE A 345 1.67 8.68 18.44
C PHE A 345 0.44 7.78 18.39
N TYR A 346 0.36 6.75 19.23
CA TYR A 346 -0.84 5.92 19.29
C TYR A 346 -1.30 5.64 20.73
N ALA A 347 -2.62 5.55 20.88
CA ALA A 347 -3.28 4.89 21.99
C ALA A 347 -4.13 3.74 21.45
N THR A 348 -4.16 2.61 22.15
CA THR A 348 -4.92 1.44 21.68
C THR A 348 -5.38 0.55 22.83
N ASP A 349 -6.64 0.13 22.75
CA ASP A 349 -7.28 -0.91 23.56
C ASP A 349 -7.30 -2.27 22.83
N ARG A 350 -6.40 -2.44 21.83
CA ARG A 350 -6.02 -3.74 21.28
C ARG A 350 -5.07 -4.45 22.23
N LYS A 351 -5.17 -5.78 22.26
CA LYS A 351 -4.26 -6.64 23.00
C LYS A 351 -2.93 -6.79 22.24
N ASN A 352 -1.84 -6.47 22.93
CA ASN A 352 -0.49 -6.80 22.47
C ASN A 352 -0.34 -8.35 22.38
N THR A 353 0.21 -8.83 21.28
CA THR A 353 0.36 -10.26 20.96
C THR A 353 1.65 -10.88 21.50
N GLY A 354 2.58 -10.07 22.00
CA GLY A 354 3.94 -10.48 22.40
C GLY A 354 4.88 -10.78 21.23
N LYS A 355 4.50 -10.44 19.98
CA LYS A 355 5.34 -10.59 18.79
C LYS A 355 6.25 -9.39 18.60
N THR A 356 7.45 -9.63 18.06
CA THR A 356 8.48 -8.60 17.80
C THR A 356 8.43 -7.98 16.40
N ASP A 357 7.52 -8.44 15.53
CA ASP A 357 7.27 -7.84 14.22
C ASP A 357 6.33 -6.64 14.40
N PRO A 358 6.73 -5.40 14.02
CA PRO A 358 5.90 -4.20 14.11
C PRO A 358 4.50 -4.35 13.49
N ALA A 359 4.37 -5.09 12.39
CA ALA A 359 3.08 -5.31 11.74
C ALA A 359 2.15 -6.26 12.52
N SER A 360 2.70 -7.01 13.49
CA SER A 360 1.99 -8.04 14.26
C SER A 360 1.85 -7.72 15.77
N VAL A 361 2.37 -6.59 16.27
CA VAL A 361 2.35 -6.27 17.72
C VAL A 361 0.92 -6.29 18.27
N TYR A 362 -0.06 -5.73 17.56
CA TYR A 362 -1.47 -5.71 17.96
C TYR A 362 -2.36 -6.49 16.99
N GLY A 363 -3.24 -7.32 17.55
CA GLY A 363 -4.26 -8.07 16.80
C GLY A 363 -5.64 -7.40 16.81
N GLY A 364 -6.67 -8.20 16.52
CA GLY A 364 -8.08 -7.83 16.72
C GLY A 364 -8.63 -8.11 18.14
N ASP A 365 -7.84 -8.74 19.01
CA ASP A 365 -8.25 -9.01 20.40
C ASP A 365 -8.37 -7.70 21.21
N ARG A 366 -9.33 -7.64 22.14
CA ARG A 366 -9.46 -6.58 23.15
C ARG A 366 -8.37 -6.71 24.23
N GLY A 367 -7.74 -5.60 24.60
CA GLY A 367 -6.72 -5.49 25.65
C GLY A 367 -7.01 -4.34 26.62
N PRO A 368 -6.11 -4.04 27.58
CA PRO A 368 -6.16 -2.77 28.30
C PRO A 368 -5.79 -1.60 27.38
N LEU A 369 -6.18 -0.38 27.74
CA LEU A 369 -5.70 0.83 27.06
C LEU A 369 -4.18 0.98 27.27
N THR A 370 -3.44 1.01 26.16
CA THR A 370 -1.98 1.14 26.07
C THR A 370 -1.60 2.36 25.22
N PHE A 371 -0.34 2.80 25.34
CA PHE A 371 0.20 3.99 24.68
C PHE A 371 1.54 3.66 24.02
N GLY A 372 1.88 4.39 22.96
CA GLY A 372 3.15 4.19 22.28
C GLY A 372 3.44 5.19 21.16
N VAL A 373 4.58 4.95 20.50
CA VAL A 373 5.02 5.67 19.30
C VAL A 373 5.33 4.65 18.22
N ALA A 374 4.98 4.95 16.97
CA ALA A 374 5.32 4.16 15.81
C ALA A 374 6.05 5.02 14.77
N GLU A 375 7.08 4.49 14.14
CA GLU A 375 7.77 5.13 13.02
C GLU A 375 7.34 4.52 11.69
N VAL A 376 7.03 5.37 10.70
CA VAL A 376 6.56 4.95 9.38
C VAL A 376 7.36 5.64 8.28
N SER A 377 7.82 4.91 7.26
CA SER A 377 8.43 5.50 6.07
C SER A 377 7.39 6.08 5.11
N ILE A 378 7.76 7.13 4.39
CA ILE A 378 7.05 7.64 3.22
C ILE A 378 8.05 7.71 2.06
N PRO A 379 7.86 6.94 0.97
CA PRO A 379 8.88 6.77 -0.07
C PRO A 379 9.08 8.04 -0.92
N PRO A 380 10.25 8.24 -1.56
CA PRO A 380 10.52 9.43 -2.39
C PRO A 380 9.56 9.61 -3.58
N GLN A 381 8.96 8.54 -4.11
CA GLN A 381 7.97 8.59 -5.20
C GLN A 381 6.51 8.49 -4.69
N HIS A 382 6.25 8.79 -3.42
CA HIS A 382 4.93 8.78 -2.80
C HIS A 382 3.92 9.65 -3.56
N LYS A 383 2.68 9.16 -3.64
CA LYS A 383 1.55 9.86 -4.29
C LYS A 383 0.47 10.21 -3.29
N VAL A 384 0.01 11.45 -3.35
CA VAL A 384 -1.02 12.00 -2.46
C VAL A 384 -2.26 11.10 -2.40
N GLY A 385 -2.59 10.59 -1.21
CA GLY A 385 -3.71 9.69 -0.92
C GLY A 385 -3.43 8.20 -1.04
N VAL A 386 -2.31 7.82 -1.67
CA VAL A 386 -1.91 6.43 -1.84
C VAL A 386 -1.16 5.95 -0.60
N VAL A 387 -1.40 4.72 -0.16
CA VAL A 387 -0.51 4.03 0.79
C VAL A 387 0.21 2.97 -0.01
N GLU A 388 1.39 3.30 -0.54
CA GLU A 388 2.19 2.39 -1.35
C GLU A 388 2.49 1.13 -0.53
N THR A 389 2.12 -0.03 -1.07
CA THR A 389 2.21 -1.32 -0.40
C THR A 389 2.73 -2.38 -1.37
N PRO A 390 3.50 -3.37 -0.90
CA PRO A 390 4.03 -4.43 -1.75
C PRO A 390 2.90 -5.22 -2.41
N SER A 391 2.78 -5.12 -3.74
CA SER A 391 1.79 -5.83 -4.52
C SER A 391 2.23 -7.24 -4.85
N ILE A 392 1.54 -8.22 -4.25
CA ILE A 392 1.58 -9.64 -4.62
C ILE A 392 1.36 -9.83 -6.14
N TRP A 393 0.55 -8.97 -6.77
CA TRP A 393 0.28 -9.00 -8.22
C TRP A 393 1.43 -8.46 -9.09
N ARG A 394 2.35 -7.66 -8.52
CA ARG A 394 3.59 -7.19 -9.16
C ARG A 394 4.83 -7.94 -8.67
N LEU A 395 4.65 -9.00 -7.88
CA LEU A 395 5.72 -9.79 -7.25
C LEU A 395 6.62 -8.97 -6.31
N GLU A 396 6.05 -7.96 -5.66
CA GLU A 396 6.71 -7.16 -4.63
C GLU A 396 6.48 -7.83 -3.26
N TRP A 397 7.54 -8.40 -2.68
CA TRP A 397 7.46 -9.22 -1.45
C TRP A 397 8.24 -8.65 -0.26
N CYS A 398 8.75 -7.42 -0.37
CA CYS A 398 9.54 -6.78 0.66
C CYS A 398 8.88 -5.47 1.09
N ASN A 399 8.78 -5.25 2.40
CA ASN A 399 8.47 -3.93 2.96
C ASN A 399 9.71 -3.03 2.82
N ASP A 400 10.02 -2.63 1.58
CA ASP A 400 11.10 -1.70 1.26
C ASP A 400 10.65 -0.25 1.53
N PRO A 401 11.25 0.46 2.49
CA PRO A 401 10.86 1.83 2.81
C PRO A 401 11.23 2.85 1.71
N GLU A 402 12.12 2.50 0.76
CA GLU A 402 12.42 3.35 -0.40
C GLU A 402 11.33 3.26 -1.48
N GLN A 403 10.41 2.29 -1.40
CA GLN A 403 9.35 2.05 -2.39
C GLN A 403 7.92 2.09 -1.81
N PHE A 404 7.78 1.81 -0.50
CA PHE A 404 6.48 1.61 0.15
C PHE A 404 6.35 2.39 1.45
N VAL A 405 5.09 2.63 1.87
CA VAL A 405 4.75 3.15 3.19
C VAL A 405 4.86 2.00 4.19
N VAL A 406 5.98 1.91 4.91
CA VAL A 406 6.33 0.78 5.78
C VAL A 406 6.29 1.20 7.25
N LEU A 407 5.65 0.38 8.08
CA LEU A 407 5.74 0.47 9.53
C LEU A 407 7.12 -0.05 9.98
N LEU A 408 7.98 0.85 10.46
CA LEU A 408 9.38 0.59 10.81
C LEU A 408 9.53 0.10 12.26
N SER A 409 8.79 0.72 13.20
CA SER A 409 8.76 0.33 14.61
C SER A 409 7.39 0.55 15.23
N VAL A 410 7.14 -0.15 16.34
CA VAL A 410 5.99 0.04 17.24
C VAL A 410 6.54 -0.13 18.65
N ASP A 411 6.63 0.97 19.38
CA ASP A 411 7.29 1.05 20.67
C ASP A 411 6.25 1.47 21.73
N GLU A 412 5.87 0.55 22.62
CA GLU A 412 5.02 0.85 23.79
C GLU A 412 5.78 1.74 24.79
N VAL A 413 5.11 2.76 25.33
CA VAL A 413 5.66 3.65 26.36
C VAL A 413 4.62 3.92 27.44
N ASP A 414 5.07 4.22 28.66
CA ASP A 414 4.18 4.62 29.75
C ASP A 414 3.43 5.92 29.41
N LYS A 415 2.21 6.07 29.96
CA LYS A 415 1.28 7.17 29.66
C LYS A 415 1.92 8.56 29.85
N GLU A 416 2.72 8.72 30.90
CA GLU A 416 3.44 9.95 31.22
C GLU A 416 4.47 10.29 30.14
N LYS A 417 5.15 9.27 29.58
CA LYS A 417 6.13 9.44 28.51
C LYS A 417 5.47 9.74 27.17
N PHE A 418 4.35 9.07 26.87
CA PHE A 418 3.51 9.39 25.72
C PHE A 418 3.11 10.88 25.72
N PHE A 419 2.63 11.41 26.85
CA PHE A 419 2.26 12.82 26.93
C PHE A 419 3.45 13.78 26.92
N GLU A 420 4.61 13.41 27.49
CA GLU A 420 5.85 14.20 27.34
C GLU A 420 6.21 14.39 25.86
N ASP A 421 6.21 13.31 25.08
CA ASP A 421 6.64 13.34 23.67
C ASP A 421 5.59 13.98 22.75
N VAL A 422 4.28 13.81 23.03
CA VAL A 422 3.20 14.57 22.38
C VAL A 422 3.38 16.07 22.64
N VAL A 423 3.57 16.47 23.89
CA VAL A 423 3.80 17.88 24.27
C VAL A 423 5.06 18.44 23.60
N ALA A 424 6.14 17.66 23.49
CA ALA A 424 7.34 18.05 22.77
C ALA A 424 7.08 18.26 21.28
N ARG A 425 6.35 17.35 20.62
CA ARG A 425 5.97 17.49 19.20
C ARG A 425 5.06 18.69 18.98
N VAL A 426 4.01 18.86 19.80
CA VAL A 426 3.10 20.01 19.75
C VAL A 426 3.87 21.31 19.86
N LYS A 427 4.75 21.46 20.86
CA LYS A 427 5.60 22.65 21.05
C LYS A 427 6.58 22.91 19.90
N SER A 428 6.94 21.88 19.12
CA SER A 428 7.79 22.01 17.93
C SER A 428 7.04 22.45 16.66
N SER A 429 5.71 22.61 16.73
CA SER A 429 4.86 22.92 15.58
C SER A 429 4.37 24.37 15.58
N ASP A 430 4.37 25.01 14.41
CA ASP A 430 4.05 26.44 14.26
C ASP A 430 2.67 26.83 14.78
N ARG A 431 1.72 25.89 14.74
CA ARG A 431 0.33 26.06 15.20
C ARG A 431 0.02 25.36 16.53
N LYS A 432 1.00 24.72 17.20
CA LYS A 432 0.79 23.89 18.41
C LYS A 432 -0.41 22.96 18.29
N SER A 433 -0.54 22.32 17.14
CA SER A 433 -1.73 21.55 16.78
C SER A 433 -1.53 20.05 17.00
N ALA A 434 -2.63 19.35 17.22
CA ALA A 434 -2.69 17.89 17.15
C ALA A 434 -3.93 17.44 16.36
N PHE A 435 -3.88 16.26 15.76
CA PHE A 435 -5.09 15.57 15.32
C PHE A 435 -5.17 14.17 15.94
N VAL A 436 -6.39 13.72 16.21
CA VAL A 436 -6.70 12.35 16.65
C VAL A 436 -7.49 11.67 15.56
N PHE A 437 -6.90 10.66 14.92
CA PHE A 437 -7.55 9.81 13.93
C PHE A 437 -8.11 8.54 14.56
N VAL A 438 -9.34 8.15 14.19
CA VAL A 438 -9.99 6.90 14.59
C VAL A 438 -10.38 6.12 13.33
N HIS A 439 -9.74 4.97 13.12
CA HIS A 439 -9.90 4.19 11.89
C HIS A 439 -11.29 3.55 11.73
N GLY A 440 -11.63 3.19 10.48
CA GLY A 440 -12.88 2.53 10.14
C GLY A 440 -12.98 1.06 10.52
N TYR A 441 -14.08 0.45 10.07
CA TYR A 441 -14.33 -0.99 10.04
C TYR A 441 -13.29 -1.71 9.16
N ASN A 442 -12.97 -2.98 9.46
CA ASN A 442 -12.08 -3.81 8.63
C ASN A 442 -10.65 -3.24 8.51
N VAL A 443 -10.04 -2.84 9.62
CA VAL A 443 -8.69 -2.23 9.65
C VAL A 443 -7.78 -2.94 10.67
N ALA A 444 -6.58 -3.37 10.25
CA ALA A 444 -5.54 -3.83 11.16
C ALA A 444 -4.76 -2.63 11.74
N PHE A 445 -4.15 -2.80 12.91
CA PHE A 445 -3.35 -1.75 13.56
C PHE A 445 -2.28 -1.17 12.63
N VAL A 446 -1.58 -2.03 11.89
CA VAL A 446 -0.55 -1.66 10.92
C VAL A 446 -1.07 -0.73 9.82
N ASP A 447 -2.27 -0.94 9.31
CA ASP A 447 -2.87 -0.12 8.24
C ASP A 447 -3.37 1.20 8.79
N ALA A 448 -3.93 1.21 10.00
CA ALA A 448 -4.32 2.43 10.69
C ALA A 448 -3.12 3.36 10.95
N VAL A 449 -1.99 2.81 11.40
CA VAL A 449 -0.76 3.57 11.62
C VAL A 449 -0.19 4.10 10.29
N ARG A 450 -0.10 3.27 9.24
CA ARG A 450 0.34 3.70 7.91
C ARG A 450 -0.54 4.81 7.34
N ARG A 451 -1.88 4.69 7.45
CA ARG A 451 -2.83 5.71 6.99
C ARG A 451 -2.71 7.01 7.78
N THR A 452 -2.46 6.93 9.09
CA THR A 452 -2.19 8.10 9.95
C THR A 452 -0.93 8.83 9.49
N ALA A 453 0.16 8.10 9.20
CA ALA A 453 1.41 8.66 8.70
C ALA A 453 1.25 9.33 7.32
N GLN A 454 0.63 8.64 6.36
CA GLN A 454 0.35 9.18 5.02
C GLN A 454 -0.50 10.45 5.09
N MET A 455 -1.60 10.46 5.88
CA MET A 455 -2.43 11.65 6.05
C MET A 455 -1.66 12.81 6.70
N THR A 456 -0.73 12.53 7.63
CA THR A 456 0.16 13.55 8.20
C THR A 456 1.05 14.18 7.14
N TYR A 457 1.65 13.34 6.30
CA TYR A 457 2.59 13.76 5.26
C TYR A 457 1.92 14.59 4.17
N ASP A 458 0.82 14.09 3.61
CA ASP A 458 0.11 14.73 2.49
C ASP A 458 -0.60 16.03 2.85
N LEU A 459 -1.08 16.15 4.10
CA LEU A 459 -1.60 17.42 4.61
C LEU A 459 -0.47 18.43 4.85
N GLY A 460 0.79 18.00 4.96
CA GLY A 460 1.89 18.82 5.49
C GLY A 460 1.72 19.13 6.98
N PHE A 461 1.13 18.22 7.74
CA PHE A 461 0.70 18.50 9.12
C PHE A 461 1.89 18.58 10.09
N GLY A 462 2.35 19.80 10.36
CA GLY A 462 3.46 20.08 11.28
C GLY A 462 3.20 19.75 12.76
N GLY A 463 1.97 19.44 13.15
CA GLY A 463 1.57 19.14 14.53
C GLY A 463 1.89 17.71 15.01
N ALA A 464 1.25 17.29 16.10
CA ALA A 464 1.29 15.90 16.59
C ALA A 464 0.20 15.05 15.93
N PRO A 465 0.54 14.05 15.10
CA PRO A 465 -0.42 13.10 14.57
C PRO A 465 -0.64 11.95 15.56
N VAL A 466 -1.90 11.72 15.92
CA VAL A 466 -2.26 10.73 16.94
C VAL A 466 -3.30 9.76 16.38
N LEU A 467 -3.06 8.47 16.57
CA LEU A 467 -4.01 7.41 16.26
C LEU A 467 -4.68 6.90 17.54
N TYR A 468 -6.00 6.76 17.53
CA TYR A 468 -6.67 5.79 18.40
C TYR A 468 -7.04 4.55 17.58
N SER A 469 -6.45 3.42 17.92
CA SER A 469 -6.73 2.15 17.25
C SER A 469 -7.58 1.24 18.13
N TRP A 470 -8.84 1.05 17.74
CA TRP A 470 -9.77 0.15 18.43
C TRP A 470 -9.70 -1.27 17.83
N PRO A 471 -10.10 -2.33 18.55
CA PRO A 471 -9.94 -3.73 18.12
C PRO A 471 -10.85 -4.19 16.97
N SER A 472 -10.70 -3.58 15.78
CA SER A 472 -11.24 -4.14 14.54
C SER A 472 -10.53 -5.46 14.19
N GLN A 473 -11.30 -6.45 13.76
CA GLN A 473 -10.84 -7.79 13.37
C GLN A 473 -10.08 -7.81 12.03
N ALA A 474 -10.05 -6.70 11.27
CA ALA A 474 -9.50 -6.66 9.91
C ALA A 474 -10.10 -7.74 8.97
N SER A 475 -11.42 -7.99 9.10
CA SER A 475 -12.13 -8.93 8.24
C SER A 475 -13.55 -8.47 7.87
N TYR A 476 -13.86 -8.52 6.57
CA TYR A 476 -15.19 -8.29 5.98
C TYR A 476 -16.29 -9.24 6.50
N ALA A 477 -15.92 -10.39 7.10
CA ALA A 477 -16.88 -11.30 7.71
C ALA A 477 -17.27 -10.89 9.14
N SER A 478 -16.47 -10.03 9.79
CA SER A 478 -16.53 -9.79 11.24
C SER A 478 -17.36 -8.57 11.65
N TYR A 479 -18.18 -7.99 10.77
CA TYR A 479 -18.91 -6.72 10.99
C TYR A 479 -19.59 -6.60 12.37
N LYS A 480 -20.30 -7.64 12.84
CA LYS A 480 -20.98 -7.63 14.14
C LYS A 480 -20.02 -7.71 15.35
N VAL A 481 -18.85 -8.33 15.18
CA VAL A 481 -17.80 -8.35 16.20
C VAL A 481 -17.17 -6.96 16.29
N ASP A 482 -16.85 -6.36 15.15
CA ASP A 482 -16.34 -4.99 15.04
C ASP A 482 -17.32 -3.97 15.63
N GLU A 483 -18.62 -4.08 15.34
CA GLU A 483 -19.69 -3.25 15.92
C GLU A 483 -19.73 -3.36 17.45
N THR A 484 -19.63 -4.58 17.99
CA THR A 484 -19.58 -4.82 19.44
C THR A 484 -18.25 -4.36 20.06
N ASN A 485 -17.16 -4.30 19.29
CA ASN A 485 -15.85 -3.83 19.71
C ASN A 485 -15.77 -2.30 19.72
N ALA A 486 -16.37 -1.62 18.73
CA ALA A 486 -16.45 -0.16 18.66
C ALA A 486 -17.27 0.43 19.82
N GLU A 487 -18.43 -0.15 20.14
CA GLU A 487 -19.24 0.29 21.29
C GLU A 487 -18.56 0.03 22.64
N TRP A 488 -17.66 -0.96 22.72
CA TRP A 488 -16.86 -1.24 23.92
C TRP A 488 -15.68 -0.28 24.07
N ALA A 489 -14.92 -0.05 22.98
CA ALA A 489 -13.79 0.89 22.91
C ALA A 489 -14.19 2.35 23.22
N ARG A 490 -15.49 2.65 23.09
CA ARG A 490 -16.10 3.97 23.33
C ARG A 490 -15.79 4.54 24.72
N LEU A 491 -15.61 3.71 25.77
CA LEU A 491 -15.27 4.18 27.11
C LEU A 491 -13.78 4.53 27.25
N ASP A 492 -12.89 3.69 26.74
CA ASP A 492 -11.44 3.94 26.81
C ASP A 492 -11.02 5.09 25.88
N PHE A 493 -11.67 5.25 24.72
CA PHE A 493 -11.52 6.44 23.90
C PHE A 493 -12.04 7.71 24.60
N LYS A 494 -13.10 7.60 25.41
CA LYS A 494 -13.62 8.72 26.20
C LYS A 494 -12.60 9.19 27.24
N ASN A 495 -12.01 8.24 27.96
CA ASN A 495 -10.98 8.50 28.97
C ASN A 495 -9.72 9.10 28.29
N PHE A 496 -9.29 8.50 27.17
CA PHE A 496 -8.19 8.99 26.35
C PHE A 496 -8.39 10.44 25.89
N LEU A 497 -9.55 10.81 25.34
CA LEU A 497 -9.80 12.20 24.91
C LEU A 497 -9.77 13.19 26.08
N LYS A 498 -10.28 12.80 27.25
CA LYS A 498 -10.27 13.63 28.47
C LYS A 498 -8.84 13.89 28.95
N ASP A 499 -8.00 12.85 28.98
CA ASP A 499 -6.57 12.98 29.22
C ASP A 499 -5.87 13.82 28.13
N PHE A 500 -6.22 13.61 26.86
CA PHE A 500 -5.58 14.28 25.74
C PHE A 500 -5.80 15.80 25.73
N VAL A 501 -7.03 16.24 26.00
CA VAL A 501 -7.37 17.66 26.19
C VAL A 501 -6.61 18.26 27.38
N ALA A 502 -6.42 17.50 28.47
CA ALA A 502 -5.73 17.99 29.66
C ALA A 502 -4.20 17.99 29.55
N GLN A 503 -3.60 17.07 28.78
CA GLN A 503 -2.17 16.75 28.86
C GLN A 503 -1.39 16.95 27.55
N SER A 504 -2.02 17.00 26.37
CA SER A 504 -1.31 17.14 25.08
C SER A 504 -0.60 18.49 24.89
N GLY A 505 -1.04 19.54 25.61
CA GLY A 505 -0.55 20.91 25.44
C GLY A 505 -0.92 21.56 24.11
N ALA A 506 -1.83 20.97 23.33
CA ALA A 506 -2.27 21.49 22.04
C ALA A 506 -3.21 22.70 22.21
N GLU A 507 -3.00 23.73 21.40
CA GLU A 507 -3.90 24.91 21.31
C GLU A 507 -4.95 24.74 20.21
N HIS A 508 -4.74 23.79 19.28
CA HIS A 508 -5.72 23.37 18.28
C HIS A 508 -5.81 21.84 18.22
N ILE A 509 -7.01 21.27 18.26
CA ILE A 509 -7.24 19.81 18.23
C ILE A 509 -8.30 19.46 17.17
N TYR A 510 -7.90 18.62 16.22
CA TYR A 510 -8.75 18.11 15.15
C TYR A 510 -9.13 16.66 15.42
N LEU A 511 -10.43 16.32 15.45
CA LEU A 511 -10.89 14.94 15.60
C LEU A 511 -11.32 14.39 14.24
N ILE A 512 -10.75 13.28 13.79
CA ILE A 512 -10.98 12.68 12.48
C ILE A 512 -11.40 11.22 12.69
N ALA A 513 -12.54 10.80 12.13
CA ALA A 513 -12.91 9.39 12.16
C ALA A 513 -13.54 8.93 10.84
N HIS A 514 -13.30 7.67 10.49
CA HIS A 514 -13.89 7.02 9.31
C HIS A 514 -14.86 5.90 9.70
N SER A 515 -15.94 5.69 8.91
CA SER A 515 -16.83 4.53 8.99
C SER A 515 -17.24 4.21 10.44
N MET A 516 -17.06 2.97 10.91
CA MET A 516 -17.45 2.52 12.24
C MET A 516 -16.65 3.20 13.38
N GLY A 517 -15.45 3.74 13.08
CA GLY A 517 -14.70 4.60 14.01
C GLY A 517 -15.45 5.88 14.38
N THR A 518 -16.38 6.35 13.51
CA THR A 518 -17.24 7.50 13.84
C THR A 518 -18.23 7.18 14.98
N ARG A 519 -18.60 5.90 15.19
CA ARG A 519 -19.39 5.48 16.36
C ARG A 519 -18.58 5.64 17.65
N VAL A 520 -17.33 5.18 17.65
CA VAL A 520 -16.38 5.36 18.77
C VAL A 520 -16.22 6.85 19.09
N LEU A 521 -15.93 7.67 18.07
CA LEU A 521 -15.72 9.10 18.21
C LEU A 521 -16.96 9.85 18.72
N THR A 522 -18.04 9.84 17.94
CA THR A 522 -19.25 10.60 18.29
C THR A 522 -19.91 10.06 19.54
N GLY A 523 -19.84 8.75 19.76
CA GLY A 523 -20.39 8.08 20.92
C GLY A 523 -19.64 8.38 22.22
N ALA A 524 -18.32 8.55 22.18
CA ALA A 524 -17.53 8.99 23.33
C ALA A 524 -17.71 10.50 23.60
N LEU A 525 -17.61 11.33 22.55
CA LEU A 525 -17.77 12.77 22.68
C LEU A 525 -19.18 13.17 23.17
N LYS A 526 -20.23 12.44 22.74
CA LYS A 526 -21.60 12.57 23.25
C LYS A 526 -21.69 12.45 24.77
N GLU A 527 -20.86 11.63 25.40
CA GLU A 527 -20.80 11.55 26.87
C GLU A 527 -19.92 12.65 27.48
N LEU A 528 -18.76 12.96 26.88
CA LEU A 528 -17.88 14.03 27.37
C LEU A 528 -18.61 15.38 27.42
N VAL A 529 -19.38 15.74 26.40
CA VAL A 529 -20.15 17.00 26.35
C VAL A 529 -21.35 17.00 27.32
N LEU A 530 -21.80 15.83 27.79
CA LEU A 530 -22.80 15.70 28.87
C LEU A 530 -22.17 15.74 30.26
N GLU A 531 -20.90 15.34 30.41
CA GLU A 531 -20.12 15.48 31.65
C GLU A 531 -19.58 16.90 31.86
N ASP A 532 -19.06 17.51 30.79
CA ASP A 532 -18.48 18.85 30.74
C ASP A 532 -18.73 19.47 29.34
N PRO A 533 -19.73 20.35 29.19
CA PRO A 533 -19.99 21.02 27.91
C PRO A 533 -18.81 21.83 27.37
N SER A 534 -17.93 22.35 28.23
CA SER A 534 -16.80 23.21 27.83
C SER A 534 -15.66 22.43 27.16
N ILE A 535 -15.66 21.10 27.26
CA ILE A 535 -14.73 20.26 26.51
C ILE A 535 -14.97 20.34 25.01
N ARG A 536 -16.18 20.74 24.56
CA ARG A 536 -16.49 20.81 23.13
C ARG A 536 -15.73 21.93 22.42
N ASP A 537 -15.48 23.03 23.12
CA ASP A 537 -14.70 24.19 22.64
C ASP A 537 -13.19 23.91 22.60
N LYS A 538 -12.76 22.69 22.95
CA LYS A 538 -11.37 22.21 22.83
C LYS A 538 -11.06 21.51 21.52
N PHE A 539 -12.06 21.36 20.64
CA PHE A 539 -11.91 20.69 19.34
C PHE A 539 -12.34 21.62 18.20
N ASP A 540 -11.39 22.14 17.43
CA ASP A 540 -11.62 23.09 16.33
C ASP A 540 -12.59 22.53 15.28
N GLU A 541 -12.38 21.27 14.90
CA GLU A 541 -13.16 20.56 13.90
C GLU A 541 -13.35 19.09 14.30
N ILE A 542 -14.57 18.58 14.04
CA ILE A 542 -14.87 17.16 14.00
C ILE A 542 -15.11 16.76 12.54
N ILE A 543 -14.31 15.83 12.03
CA ILE A 543 -14.33 15.37 10.65
C ILE A 543 -14.83 13.93 10.63
N LEU A 544 -16.02 13.73 10.08
CA LEU A 544 -16.68 12.42 9.97
C LEU A 544 -16.64 11.97 8.51
N ALA A 545 -15.76 11.04 8.17
CA ALA A 545 -15.66 10.45 6.83
C ALA A 545 -16.52 9.18 6.73
N ALA A 546 -17.45 9.16 5.79
CA ALA A 546 -18.39 8.07 5.55
C ALA A 546 -19.01 7.46 6.84
N PRO A 547 -19.58 8.28 7.76
CA PRO A 547 -20.01 7.79 9.08
C PRO A 547 -21.01 6.63 9.02
N ASP A 548 -20.58 5.49 9.56
CA ASP A 548 -21.43 4.32 9.81
C ASP A 548 -22.26 4.54 11.09
N ILE A 549 -23.20 5.48 11.01
CA ILE A 549 -24.14 5.82 12.07
C ILE A 549 -25.53 5.80 11.45
N ASP A 550 -26.55 5.35 12.18
CA ASP A 550 -27.95 5.44 11.74
C ASP A 550 -28.35 6.90 11.48
N ALA A 551 -28.97 7.18 10.32
CA ALA A 551 -29.17 8.55 9.85
C ALA A 551 -30.08 9.39 10.76
N ASP A 552 -31.16 8.80 11.30
CA ASP A 552 -32.08 9.49 12.20
C ASP A 552 -31.49 9.63 13.61
N THR A 553 -30.79 8.61 14.10
CA THR A 553 -30.01 8.68 15.34
C THR A 553 -28.92 9.76 15.25
N PHE A 554 -28.27 9.92 14.09
CA PHE A 554 -27.30 10.98 13.87
C PHE A 554 -27.95 12.36 13.98
N LYS A 555 -29.02 12.61 13.20
CA LYS A 555 -29.76 13.89 13.22
C LYS A 555 -30.35 14.23 14.59
N ARG A 556 -30.95 13.26 15.29
CA ARG A 556 -31.71 13.46 16.54
C ARG A 556 -30.83 13.47 17.78
N ASP A 557 -29.94 12.50 17.92
CA ASP A 557 -29.31 12.19 19.22
C ASP A 557 -27.83 12.58 19.30
N ILE A 558 -27.16 12.80 18.17
CA ILE A 558 -25.70 12.99 18.07
C ILE A 558 -25.36 14.40 17.59
N ALA A 559 -25.82 14.80 16.40
CA ALA A 559 -25.49 16.09 15.78
C ALA A 559 -25.72 17.29 16.72
N PRO A 560 -26.86 17.41 17.44
CA PRO A 560 -27.09 18.54 18.35
C PRO A 560 -26.14 18.60 19.56
N LYS A 561 -25.43 17.51 19.89
CA LYS A 561 -24.48 17.44 21.02
C LYS A 561 -23.05 17.65 20.57
N ILE A 562 -22.67 17.14 19.39
CA ILE A 562 -21.36 17.42 18.78
C ILE A 562 -21.29 18.81 18.12
N LEU A 563 -22.39 19.57 18.14
CA LEU A 563 -22.50 20.99 17.76
C LEU A 563 -22.81 21.93 18.94
N ALA A 564 -22.63 21.47 20.19
CA ALA A 564 -22.63 22.39 21.33
C ALA A 564 -21.41 23.35 21.26
N GLY A 565 -21.49 24.50 21.94
CA GLY A 565 -20.39 25.48 21.97
C GLY A 565 -20.12 26.14 20.62
N GLU A 566 -18.87 26.54 20.37
CA GLU A 566 -18.43 27.19 19.11
C GLU A 566 -17.80 26.19 18.11
N GLY A 567 -17.72 24.92 18.48
CA GLY A 567 -16.97 23.89 17.74
C GLY A 567 -17.65 23.42 16.44
N LYS A 568 -16.85 23.26 15.38
CA LYS A 568 -17.34 22.92 14.03
C LYS A 568 -17.39 21.41 13.78
N THR A 569 -18.28 20.99 12.88
CA THR A 569 -18.37 19.60 12.39
C THR A 569 -18.53 19.59 10.87
N THR A 570 -17.72 18.77 10.20
CA THR A 570 -17.77 18.52 8.75
C THR A 570 -18.00 17.02 8.52
N LEU A 571 -18.96 16.67 7.65
CA LEU A 571 -19.32 15.30 7.34
C LEU A 571 -19.11 15.04 5.85
N TYR A 572 -18.26 14.07 5.49
CA TYR A 572 -18.09 13.61 4.12
C TYR A 572 -18.93 12.34 3.93
N ALA A 573 -19.93 12.41 3.05
CA ALA A 573 -20.79 11.29 2.69
C ALA A 573 -20.44 10.77 1.28
N SER A 574 -20.64 9.47 1.03
CA SER A 574 -20.42 8.88 -0.29
C SER A 574 -21.20 7.57 -0.46
N SER A 575 -21.86 7.39 -1.60
CA SER A 575 -22.46 6.11 -2.01
C SER A 575 -21.42 5.06 -2.45
N GLY A 576 -20.15 5.47 -2.61
CA GLY A 576 -19.05 4.62 -3.09
C GLY A 576 -18.20 3.96 -1.99
N ASP A 577 -18.44 4.26 -0.72
CA ASP A 577 -17.63 3.71 0.39
C ASP A 577 -17.98 2.22 0.66
N TYR A 578 -16.99 1.34 0.51
CA TYR A 578 -17.17 -0.11 0.67
C TYR A 578 -17.55 -0.54 2.09
N ALA A 579 -17.15 0.20 3.12
CA ALA A 579 -17.52 -0.11 4.51
C ALA A 579 -18.99 0.27 4.79
N LEU A 580 -19.53 1.29 4.11
CA LEU A 580 -20.96 1.58 4.11
C LEU A 580 -21.78 0.57 3.29
N LEU A 581 -21.27 0.05 2.17
CA LEU A 581 -21.91 -1.06 1.45
C LEU A 581 -21.98 -2.34 2.32
N ALA A 582 -20.93 -2.64 3.09
CA ALA A 582 -20.96 -3.70 4.10
C ALA A 582 -22.01 -3.40 5.19
N SER A 583 -22.06 -2.16 5.71
CA SER A 583 -23.06 -1.72 6.70
C SER A 583 -24.50 -1.95 6.22
N LYS A 584 -24.86 -1.51 5.00
CA LYS A 584 -26.18 -1.75 4.38
C LYS A 584 -26.58 -3.22 4.30
N THR A 585 -25.60 -4.12 4.17
CA THR A 585 -25.85 -5.57 4.11
C THR A 585 -26.27 -6.15 5.47
N PHE A 586 -26.00 -5.44 6.58
CA PHE A 586 -26.36 -5.85 7.94
C PHE A 586 -27.37 -4.92 8.65
N ALA A 587 -27.50 -3.67 8.22
CA ALA A 587 -28.37 -2.64 8.80
C ALA A 587 -29.48 -2.24 7.82
N GLY A 588 -30.74 -2.51 8.18
CA GLY A 588 -31.92 -2.23 7.35
C GLY A 588 -32.40 -0.77 7.33
N TYR A 589 -31.52 0.20 7.62
CA TYR A 589 -31.84 1.64 7.71
C TYR A 589 -30.70 2.50 7.14
N PRO A 590 -31.01 3.68 6.55
CA PRO A 590 -30.00 4.57 5.96
C PRO A 590 -28.87 4.98 6.93
N ARG A 591 -27.67 5.19 6.39
CA ARG A 591 -26.48 5.58 7.17
C ARG A 591 -26.17 7.06 6.95
N ALA A 592 -25.72 7.75 8.00
CA ALA A 592 -25.42 9.18 7.97
C ALA A 592 -24.33 9.57 6.95
N GLY A 593 -23.42 8.65 6.63
CA GLY A 593 -22.38 8.82 5.62
C GLY A 593 -22.72 8.32 4.22
N ASP A 594 -23.91 7.79 3.99
CA ASP A 594 -24.37 7.33 2.68
C ASP A 594 -25.17 8.43 1.96
N THR A 595 -25.23 8.34 0.64
CA THR A 595 -25.93 9.29 -0.24
C THR A 595 -26.86 8.61 -1.24
N ALA A 596 -26.84 7.27 -1.36
CA ALA A 596 -27.61 6.56 -2.39
C ALA A 596 -29.13 6.78 -2.26
N ASP A 597 -29.63 6.84 -1.03
CA ASP A 597 -31.04 7.14 -0.70
C ASP A 597 -31.27 8.64 -0.38
N GLY A 598 -30.28 9.50 -0.71
CA GLY A 598 -30.30 10.94 -0.50
C GLY A 598 -29.30 11.43 0.58
N VAL A 599 -28.80 12.66 0.41
CA VAL A 599 -27.76 13.24 1.29
C VAL A 599 -28.33 13.64 2.65
N ILE A 600 -27.67 13.18 3.72
CA ILE A 600 -28.05 13.48 5.11
C ILE A 600 -27.60 14.88 5.54
N ILE A 601 -28.54 15.83 5.50
CA ILE A 601 -28.38 17.19 6.02
C ILE A 601 -28.78 17.21 7.50
N ALA A 602 -27.90 17.73 8.36
CA ALA A 602 -28.15 17.99 9.78
C ALA A 602 -27.82 19.47 10.08
N PRO A 603 -28.71 20.26 10.71
CA PRO A 603 -28.47 21.69 10.94
C PRO A 603 -27.17 21.94 11.71
N GLY A 604 -26.29 22.77 11.13
CA GLY A 604 -24.98 23.11 11.70
C GLY A 604 -23.83 22.14 11.37
N VAL A 605 -24.12 20.98 10.74
CA VAL A 605 -23.08 20.12 10.13
C VAL A 605 -22.84 20.58 8.69
N ASP A 606 -21.59 20.83 8.33
CA ASP A 606 -21.21 21.02 6.92
C ASP A 606 -21.13 19.65 6.22
N THR A 607 -22.27 19.17 5.69
CA THR A 607 -22.32 17.94 4.89
C THR A 607 -21.76 18.17 3.49
N ILE A 608 -20.85 17.29 3.06
CA ILE A 608 -20.18 17.25 1.76
C ILE A 608 -20.46 15.89 1.13
N ASP A 609 -21.10 15.89 -0.05
CA ASP A 609 -21.22 14.73 -0.91
C ASP A 609 -19.94 14.55 -1.74
N ALA A 610 -19.24 13.45 -1.48
CA ALA A 610 -18.04 13.03 -2.16
C ALA A 610 -18.27 11.86 -3.15
N SER A 611 -19.53 11.51 -3.44
CA SER A 611 -19.88 10.37 -4.32
C SER A 611 -19.37 10.52 -5.77
N ALA A 612 -19.13 11.75 -6.22
CA ALA A 612 -18.52 12.05 -7.52
C ALA A 612 -17.00 11.78 -7.58
N ILE A 613 -16.39 11.41 -6.45
CA ILE A 613 -14.97 11.05 -6.31
C ILE A 613 -14.85 9.55 -6.03
N ARG A 614 -13.73 8.94 -6.43
CA ARG A 614 -13.38 7.55 -6.08
C ARG A 614 -12.95 7.43 -4.62
N THR A 615 -13.89 7.66 -3.69
CA THR A 615 -13.66 7.60 -2.24
C THR A 615 -13.71 6.17 -1.71
N ASP A 616 -12.70 5.36 -2.02
CA ASP A 616 -12.37 4.24 -1.13
C ASP A 616 -11.51 4.76 0.03
N PHE A 617 -12.10 4.82 1.22
CA PHE A 617 -11.39 5.19 2.44
C PHE A 617 -10.80 3.95 3.16
N VAL A 618 -11.39 2.75 3.02
CA VAL A 618 -10.87 1.46 3.53
C VAL A 618 -11.37 0.26 2.68
N GLY A 619 -10.51 -0.39 1.89
CA GLY A 619 -10.88 -1.69 1.31
C GLY A 619 -10.04 -2.42 0.24
N HIS A 620 -8.69 -2.39 0.23
CA HIS A 620 -7.85 -3.30 -0.59
C HIS A 620 -8.21 -3.45 -2.10
N GLY A 621 -7.97 -2.43 -2.92
CA GLY A 621 -8.03 -2.64 -4.39
C GLY A 621 -7.75 -1.42 -5.27
N TYR A 622 -6.49 -0.98 -5.34
CA TYR A 622 -6.08 0.27 -6.01
C TYR A 622 -6.72 1.53 -5.41
N TYR A 623 -6.16 2.00 -4.29
CA TYR A 623 -6.42 3.35 -3.79
C TYR A 623 -5.90 4.40 -4.78
N GLY A 624 -6.81 4.84 -5.64
CA GLY A 624 -6.80 6.07 -6.41
C GLY A 624 -8.29 6.43 -6.60
N ASP A 625 -8.73 7.67 -6.52
CA ASP A 625 -7.97 8.92 -6.65
C ASP A 625 -8.63 10.02 -5.81
N SER A 626 -7.87 10.83 -5.06
CA SER A 626 -8.31 12.18 -4.65
C SER A 626 -7.26 13.06 -3.93
N ASP A 627 -6.42 13.74 -4.73
CA ASP A 627 -5.90 15.08 -4.37
C ASP A 627 -7.05 16.04 -3.98
N THR A 628 -8.25 15.83 -4.54
CA THR A 628 -9.46 16.60 -4.24
C THR A 628 -9.88 16.55 -2.77
N VAL A 629 -9.95 15.37 -2.14
CA VAL A 629 -10.39 15.23 -0.74
C VAL A 629 -9.28 15.62 0.24
N LEU A 630 -8.04 15.16 0.03
CA LEU A 630 -6.92 15.56 0.91
C LEU A 630 -6.58 17.04 0.77
N GLY A 631 -6.71 17.62 -0.42
CA GLY A 631 -6.63 19.06 -0.63
C GLY A 631 -7.75 19.83 0.08
N ASP A 632 -8.99 19.34 0.05
CA ASP A 632 -10.13 19.94 0.75
C ASP A 632 -10.02 19.81 2.29
N LEU A 633 -9.45 18.71 2.78
CA LEU A 633 -9.07 18.52 4.19
C LEU A 633 -7.91 19.43 4.61
N ARG A 634 -6.93 19.70 3.73
CA ARG A 634 -5.84 20.65 4.00
C ARG A 634 -6.36 22.07 4.12
N ASP A 635 -7.22 22.48 3.18
CA ASP A 635 -7.92 23.78 3.23
C ASP A 635 -8.79 23.94 4.50
N LEU A 636 -9.36 22.84 5.02
CA LEU A 636 -10.14 22.82 6.27
C LEU A 636 -9.25 22.89 7.53
N ILE A 637 -8.25 22.00 7.63
CA ILE A 637 -7.44 21.80 8.85
C ILE A 637 -6.34 22.87 8.96
N LEU A 638 -5.58 23.11 7.89
CA LEU A 638 -4.46 24.07 7.95
C LEU A 638 -4.93 25.51 7.78
N GLU A 639 -5.87 25.78 6.87
CA GLU A 639 -6.32 27.14 6.53
C GLU A 639 -7.66 27.55 7.17
N GLY A 640 -8.38 26.62 7.82
CA GLY A 640 -9.62 26.92 8.55
C GLY A 640 -10.83 27.26 7.67
N LYS A 641 -10.76 27.04 6.36
CA LYS A 641 -11.80 27.44 5.39
C LYS A 641 -13.08 26.60 5.59
N ARG A 642 -14.21 27.28 5.80
CA ARG A 642 -15.54 26.65 5.65
C ARG A 642 -15.81 26.31 4.17
N PRO A 643 -16.76 25.41 3.84
CA PRO A 643 -17.00 24.99 2.46
C PRO A 643 -17.22 26.13 1.45
N ASP A 644 -17.88 27.21 1.86
CA ASP A 644 -18.13 28.42 1.05
C ASP A 644 -16.86 29.26 0.75
N LYS A 645 -15.70 28.80 1.20
CA LYS A 645 -14.36 29.36 0.97
C LYS A 645 -13.38 28.33 0.41
N ARG A 646 -13.81 27.08 0.15
CA ARG A 646 -12.97 26.01 -0.43
C ARG A 646 -13.29 25.85 -1.91
N SER A 647 -12.32 26.16 -2.77
CA SER A 647 -12.51 26.31 -4.23
C SER A 647 -12.84 25.01 -4.98
N ARG A 648 -12.79 23.86 -4.31
CA ARG A 648 -13.16 22.54 -4.85
C ARG A 648 -14.61 22.15 -4.58
N LEU A 649 -15.38 22.97 -3.84
CA LEU A 649 -16.75 22.67 -3.42
C LEU A 649 -17.77 23.64 -4.03
N ALA A 650 -18.91 23.12 -4.45
CA ALA A 650 -20.08 23.88 -4.88
C ALA A 650 -21.29 23.62 -3.94
N PRO A 651 -22.11 24.64 -3.63
CA PRO A 651 -23.29 24.46 -2.81
C PRO A 651 -24.43 23.83 -3.63
N VAL A 652 -25.07 22.80 -3.06
CA VAL A 652 -26.34 22.26 -3.56
C VAL A 652 -27.43 22.58 -2.54
N THR A 653 -28.54 23.14 -3.01
CA THR A 653 -29.69 23.51 -2.16
C THR A 653 -30.90 22.68 -2.54
N THR A 654 -31.56 22.12 -1.53
CA THR A 654 -32.79 21.30 -1.64
C THR A 654 -33.80 21.78 -0.61
N ASP A 655 -35.03 21.28 -0.66
CA ASP A 655 -36.07 21.60 0.34
C ASP A 655 -35.67 21.18 1.76
N SER A 656 -34.78 20.19 1.88
CA SER A 656 -34.21 19.70 3.15
C SER A 656 -33.03 20.54 3.67
N GLY A 657 -32.58 21.57 2.93
CA GLY A 657 -31.50 22.47 3.32
C GLY A 657 -30.37 22.55 2.29
N ARG A 658 -29.15 22.89 2.74
CA ARG A 658 -27.95 22.97 1.90
C ARG A 658 -26.95 21.89 2.26
N TYR A 659 -26.33 21.31 1.25
CA TYR A 659 -25.09 20.53 1.36
C TYR A 659 -24.08 21.04 0.31
N TRP A 660 -22.90 20.45 0.29
CA TRP A 660 -21.83 20.77 -0.65
C TRP A 660 -21.47 19.55 -1.48
N THR A 661 -21.04 19.73 -2.72
CA THR A 661 -20.49 18.63 -3.54
C THR A 661 -19.20 19.08 -4.20
N PHE A 662 -18.35 18.14 -4.58
CA PHE A 662 -17.11 18.47 -5.28
C PHE A 662 -17.39 18.93 -6.71
N THR A 663 -16.79 20.05 -7.10
CA THR A 663 -16.77 20.48 -8.50
C THR A 663 -15.95 19.48 -9.32
N GLU A 664 -16.55 18.87 -10.34
CA GLU A 664 -15.83 17.97 -11.25
C GLU A 664 -14.54 18.63 -11.75
N GLN A 665 -13.40 17.95 -11.54
CA GLN A 665 -12.19 18.28 -12.30
C GLN A 665 -12.43 17.86 -13.75
N LYS A 666 -12.99 18.79 -14.53
CA LYS A 666 -13.06 18.70 -15.99
C LYS A 666 -11.67 18.28 -16.49
N PRO A 667 -11.53 17.11 -17.14
CA PRO A 667 -10.21 16.61 -17.51
C PRO A 667 -9.54 17.62 -18.43
N ALA A 668 -8.22 17.81 -18.26
CA ALA A 668 -7.44 18.59 -19.19
C ALA A 668 -7.62 17.98 -20.59
N THR A 669 -8.25 18.74 -21.49
CA THR A 669 -8.53 18.32 -22.88
C THR A 669 -7.20 17.97 -23.58
N PRO A 670 -7.19 16.93 -24.43
CA PRO A 670 -6.05 16.01 -24.59
C PRO A 670 -4.82 16.58 -25.31
#